data_AF-A0A934XBB9-F1
#
_entry.id   AF-A0A934XBB9-F1
#
_cell.length_a   1.000
_cell.length_b   1.000
_cell.length_c   1.000
_cell.angle_alpha   90.00
_cell.angle_beta   90.00
_cell.angle_gamma   90.00
#
_symmetry.space_group_name_H-M   'P 1'
#
loop_
_entity.id
_entity.type
_entity.pdbx_description
1 polymer ?
#
loop_
_entity_poly.entity_id
_entity_poly.type
_entity_poly.pdbx_seq_one_letter_code
_entity_poly.pdbx_strand_id
1 'polypeptide(L)'
;MSGLLQSVDYPDSWSFNGQHTVAPKSDGSVAAWGNNSVAQLGDGTTTNRSSPVSVSGLAGAAAIAAGMYHSLALKSDGTVVAWGNNLQGQLGDGTTTNRTSPVAVTGLTAVAAIAAAGYQSIALKSDGTVVAWGLNNEGQLGDGTNTSRNSPVAVTGLTGVVAVAAAGRHSLALKSDGTVVTWGYNGYGQLGDGTTTNRNSPVVVSGLTGILAIAVGGGTSFALKSDGTVVAWGGNVYGRLGDGTTINRTSPVAVVGLSGVVAISGGYWHSVALKSDGTSVAWGNNSTGQLGDGTTTSHSSPGAIVPTIGATIATTSISPSSLTYAPQSVGTTSAAQTLTVTNISGATVYIPLIGTGGDFSRTTTCGLTLAANASCTISVSFTPTVTGARSGAIAIMGNGVVLHSVSLAGSGAGPMVTLGTTALTYAAQNMGSTSGAQSVLLSNTGSTSLSLTSIAASGDFAVTHNCGTGLAPGSFCGLNITFSPTAAGSRTGTVSITDDAYNSPQTISLSGTGLGGVAALSPTTLTFAGRSVGSTSAAQTVTLTNSGGAVLHIASILPSGDFAHTSTCATTLAAAASCSISVTFTPTAAGARGGSVVLTSDAASSPDSIILTGTGVAAPVVAFSPPSLTFENQAVGTTSSAMNVVLSNTGGAALTISSIGSSNSVFAVTHNCGGGLTAGSSCTLGMTFSPVALGSALSTLLVFSNAAGSPHAVSVSGTGVPLGVPVCTLTANHTTVAPNGSSTLTASCTNAPTSYSWTGGTCAGTTAATCAVTPAVTTTYSVTGTNGAGSGSGSATVTVISGTSRRSCFYFCLIDAATDLAATSFEPDVELLRCVYVHKTVSETNCLSFSALTHD
;
A
#
# COMPACT_ATOMS: atom_id res chain seq x y z
N MET A 1 -45.36 -25.36 -54.92
CA MET A 1 -44.66 -24.89 -53.70
C MET A 1 -45.46 -25.40 -52.51
N SER A 2 -44.85 -25.61 -51.34
CA SER A 2 -45.55 -26.25 -50.19
C SER A 2 -45.29 -25.64 -48.82
N GLY A 3 -44.29 -24.77 -48.66
CA GLY A 3 -44.06 -24.01 -47.42
C GLY A 3 -44.21 -22.51 -47.65
N LEU A 4 -43.99 -21.74 -46.58
CA LEU A 4 -44.08 -20.27 -46.62
C LEU A 4 -43.14 -19.71 -47.70
N LEU A 5 -43.66 -18.86 -48.58
CA LEU A 5 -42.80 -17.98 -49.39
C LEU A 5 -42.24 -16.89 -48.48
N GLN A 6 -40.92 -16.75 -48.47
CA GLN A 6 -40.25 -15.60 -47.86
C GLN A 6 -39.95 -14.60 -48.96
N SER A 7 -40.68 -13.49 -48.97
CA SER A 7 -40.56 -12.42 -49.97
C SER A 7 -40.26 -11.11 -49.26
N VAL A 8 -39.32 -10.35 -49.79
CA VAL A 8 -38.76 -9.17 -49.12
C VAL A 8 -38.90 -7.95 -50.02
N ASP A 9 -39.70 -6.98 -49.60
CA ASP A 9 -39.95 -5.73 -50.34
C ASP A 9 -39.55 -4.51 -49.50
N TYR A 10 -38.33 -4.01 -49.72
CA TYR A 10 -37.80 -2.81 -49.07
C TYR A 10 -37.58 -1.68 -50.08
N PRO A 11 -38.59 -0.83 -50.33
CA PRO A 11 -38.40 0.45 -50.99
C PRO A 11 -37.90 1.50 -49.98
N ASP A 12 -36.61 1.44 -49.66
CA ASP A 12 -35.87 2.57 -49.06
C ASP A 12 -35.29 3.44 -50.18
N SER A 13 -35.33 4.76 -50.02
CA SER A 13 -34.97 5.74 -51.07
C SER A 13 -33.48 5.80 -51.44
N TRP A 14 -32.69 4.81 -51.01
CA TRP A 14 -31.23 4.72 -51.21
C TRP A 14 -30.79 3.40 -51.86
N SER A 15 -31.68 2.41 -52.04
CA SER A 15 -31.30 1.11 -52.65
C SER A 15 -32.49 0.26 -53.15
N PHE A 16 -32.71 0.21 -54.46
CA PHE A 16 -33.63 -0.73 -55.14
C PHE A 16 -33.11 -2.19 -55.20
N ASN A 17 -32.15 -2.55 -54.35
CA ASN A 17 -31.34 -3.77 -54.49
C ASN A 17 -31.68 -4.89 -53.51
N GLY A 18 -32.65 -4.67 -52.62
CA GLY A 18 -33.02 -5.59 -51.54
C GLY A 18 -34.31 -6.38 -51.74
N GLN A 19 -34.66 -6.68 -53.01
CA GLN A 19 -35.95 -7.30 -53.36
C GLN A 19 -35.78 -8.71 -53.92
N HIS A 20 -36.03 -9.74 -53.13
CA HIS A 20 -36.04 -11.12 -53.61
C HIS A 20 -37.06 -11.99 -52.89
N THR A 21 -37.34 -13.15 -53.48
CA THR A 21 -38.20 -14.19 -52.91
C THR A 21 -37.46 -15.53 -52.90
N VAL A 22 -37.62 -16.27 -51.81
CA VAL A 22 -37.14 -17.64 -51.64
C VAL A 22 -38.35 -18.51 -51.24
N ALA A 23 -38.43 -19.74 -51.76
CA ALA A 23 -39.53 -20.65 -51.49
C ALA A 23 -39.06 -22.11 -51.39
N PRO A 24 -39.51 -22.88 -50.37
CA PRO A 24 -39.27 -24.31 -50.28
C PRO A 24 -40.27 -25.09 -51.14
N LYS A 25 -39.81 -26.23 -51.65
CA LYS A 25 -40.62 -27.19 -52.40
C LYS A 25 -40.88 -28.45 -51.55
N SER A 26 -41.89 -29.21 -51.94
CA SER A 26 -42.31 -30.45 -51.25
C SER A 26 -41.29 -31.59 -51.36
N ASP A 27 -40.37 -31.50 -52.33
CA ASP A 27 -39.21 -32.39 -52.48
C ASP A 27 -38.03 -32.02 -51.56
N GLY A 28 -38.18 -31.00 -50.70
CA GLY A 28 -37.13 -30.53 -49.80
C GLY A 28 -36.01 -29.73 -50.50
N SER A 29 -36.19 -29.34 -51.76
CA SER A 29 -35.34 -28.36 -52.47
C SER A 29 -35.87 -26.93 -52.33
N VAL A 30 -35.04 -25.95 -52.69
CA VAL A 30 -35.36 -24.52 -52.60
C VAL A 30 -35.29 -23.89 -53.99
N ALA A 31 -36.16 -22.91 -54.25
CA ALA A 31 -36.06 -22.01 -55.39
C ALA A 31 -36.03 -20.54 -54.94
N ALA A 32 -35.40 -19.67 -55.73
CA ALA A 32 -35.30 -18.24 -55.48
C ALA A 32 -35.49 -17.43 -56.77
N TRP A 33 -35.95 -16.19 -56.67
CA TRP A 33 -36.09 -15.22 -57.77
C TRP A 33 -36.14 -13.77 -57.27
N GLY A 34 -36.01 -12.81 -58.19
CA GLY A 34 -35.94 -11.36 -57.91
C GLY A 34 -34.55 -10.78 -58.19
N ASN A 35 -34.17 -9.78 -57.40
CA ASN A 35 -32.85 -9.15 -57.41
C ASN A 35 -31.78 -10.14 -56.93
N ASN A 36 -30.59 -10.08 -57.52
CA ASN A 36 -29.44 -10.93 -57.19
C ASN A 36 -28.12 -10.12 -57.15
N SER A 37 -28.19 -8.78 -57.14
CA SER A 37 -27.04 -7.88 -57.25
C SER A 37 -25.96 -8.11 -56.17
N VAL A 38 -26.34 -8.65 -55.01
CA VAL A 38 -25.43 -9.06 -53.92
C VAL A 38 -25.51 -10.57 -53.62
N ALA A 39 -25.89 -11.34 -54.65
CA ALA A 39 -25.97 -12.80 -54.70
C ALA A 39 -27.03 -13.45 -53.79
N GLN A 40 -28.05 -12.70 -53.37
CA GLN A 40 -29.09 -13.14 -52.42
C GLN A 40 -29.94 -14.34 -52.89
N LEU A 41 -29.91 -14.71 -54.18
CA LEU A 41 -30.61 -15.89 -54.70
C LEU A 41 -29.82 -17.20 -54.50
N GLY A 42 -28.49 -17.15 -54.35
CA GLY A 42 -27.67 -18.33 -54.06
C GLY A 42 -27.48 -19.30 -55.23
N ASP A 43 -27.74 -18.86 -56.46
CA ASP A 43 -27.71 -19.68 -57.67
C ASP A 43 -26.31 -19.78 -58.33
N GLY A 44 -25.26 -19.42 -57.60
CA GLY A 44 -23.89 -19.30 -58.09
C GLY A 44 -23.59 -17.99 -58.82
N THR A 45 -24.58 -17.11 -59.03
CA THR A 45 -24.45 -15.87 -59.82
C THR A 45 -24.81 -14.61 -59.03
N THR A 46 -24.66 -13.44 -59.67
CA THR A 46 -25.25 -12.16 -59.25
C THR A 46 -26.32 -11.66 -60.22
N THR A 47 -26.85 -12.55 -61.07
CA THR A 47 -27.80 -12.19 -62.15
C THR A 47 -29.24 -12.23 -61.63
N ASN A 48 -29.96 -11.12 -61.77
CA ASN A 48 -31.40 -11.04 -61.42
C ASN A 48 -32.22 -12.10 -62.18
N ARG A 49 -33.24 -12.66 -61.53
CA ARG A 49 -34.09 -13.71 -62.11
C ARG A 49 -35.56 -13.30 -62.05
N SER A 50 -36.21 -13.16 -63.20
CA SER A 50 -37.66 -12.91 -63.29
C SER A 50 -38.52 -14.18 -63.11
N SER A 51 -37.89 -15.36 -63.02
CA SER A 51 -38.52 -16.65 -62.82
C SER A 51 -37.75 -17.50 -61.79
N PRO A 52 -38.39 -18.46 -61.11
CA PRO A 52 -37.74 -19.29 -60.08
C PRO A 52 -36.56 -20.12 -60.61
N VAL A 53 -35.37 -19.91 -60.05
CA VAL A 53 -34.19 -20.77 -60.24
C VAL A 53 -34.00 -21.67 -59.01
N SER A 54 -33.53 -22.92 -59.18
CA SER A 54 -33.27 -23.82 -58.04
C SER A 54 -31.92 -23.51 -57.38
N VAL A 55 -31.90 -23.50 -56.06
CA VAL A 55 -30.70 -23.24 -55.24
C VAL A 55 -30.04 -24.58 -54.88
N SER A 56 -28.74 -24.72 -55.18
CA SER A 56 -28.00 -25.97 -55.00
C SER A 56 -27.54 -26.18 -53.55
N GLY A 57 -27.28 -27.44 -53.16
CA GLY A 57 -26.82 -27.79 -51.80
C GLY A 57 -27.89 -27.73 -50.68
N LEU A 58 -29.13 -27.36 -51.00
CA LEU A 58 -30.24 -27.17 -50.04
C LEU A 58 -31.24 -28.34 -49.97
N ALA A 59 -30.85 -29.54 -50.39
CA ALA A 59 -31.68 -30.73 -50.18
C ALA A 59 -31.92 -30.97 -48.67
N GLY A 60 -33.17 -31.23 -48.30
CA GLY A 60 -33.57 -31.38 -46.89
C GLY A 60 -33.80 -30.05 -46.15
N ALA A 61 -34.03 -28.94 -46.87
CA ALA A 61 -34.43 -27.68 -46.23
C ALA A 61 -35.82 -27.82 -45.58
N ALA A 62 -35.87 -27.60 -44.26
CA ALA A 62 -37.08 -27.63 -43.44
C ALA A 62 -37.69 -26.23 -43.23
N ALA A 63 -36.87 -25.18 -43.21
CA ALA A 63 -37.32 -23.79 -43.19
C ALA A 63 -36.35 -22.86 -43.94
N ILE A 64 -36.84 -21.68 -44.29
CA ILE A 64 -36.08 -20.60 -44.93
C ILE A 64 -36.40 -19.26 -44.27
N ALA A 65 -35.47 -18.31 -44.35
CA ALA A 65 -35.70 -16.90 -44.03
C ALA A 65 -34.95 -16.03 -45.05
N ALA A 66 -35.56 -14.91 -45.46
CA ALA A 66 -34.94 -13.94 -46.36
C ALA A 66 -34.79 -12.60 -45.62
N GLY A 67 -33.56 -12.08 -45.57
CA GLY A 67 -33.28 -10.71 -45.13
C GLY A 67 -33.31 -9.75 -46.32
N MET A 68 -32.96 -8.48 -46.13
CA MET A 68 -32.95 -7.51 -47.25
C MET A 68 -31.88 -7.84 -48.31
N TYR A 69 -30.77 -8.49 -47.93
CA TYR A 69 -29.64 -8.72 -48.84
C TYR A 69 -29.04 -10.12 -48.76
N HIS A 70 -29.61 -11.00 -47.94
CA HIS A 70 -29.11 -12.34 -47.69
C HIS A 70 -30.27 -13.29 -47.43
N SER A 71 -29.96 -14.58 -47.44
CA SER A 71 -30.93 -15.66 -47.27
C SER A 71 -30.35 -16.72 -46.36
N LEU A 72 -31.23 -17.38 -45.59
CA LEU A 72 -30.93 -18.49 -44.70
C LEU A 72 -31.79 -19.70 -45.06
N ALA A 73 -31.24 -20.90 -44.89
CA ALA A 73 -32.00 -22.14 -44.85
C ALA A 73 -31.61 -22.97 -43.62
N LEU A 74 -32.62 -23.53 -42.95
CA LEU A 74 -32.48 -24.51 -41.88
C LEU A 74 -32.74 -25.90 -42.48
N LYS A 75 -31.77 -26.80 -42.35
CA LYS A 75 -31.89 -28.20 -42.76
C LYS A 75 -32.55 -29.04 -41.67
N SER A 76 -33.12 -30.18 -42.07
CA SER A 76 -33.79 -31.12 -41.15
C SER A 76 -32.87 -31.75 -40.09
N ASP A 77 -31.55 -31.64 -40.24
CA ASP A 77 -30.53 -32.04 -39.27
C ASP A 77 -30.19 -30.94 -38.22
N GLY A 78 -30.83 -29.77 -38.30
CA GLY A 78 -30.56 -28.64 -37.42
C GLY A 78 -29.38 -27.74 -37.84
N THR A 79 -28.79 -27.97 -39.02
CA THR A 79 -27.74 -27.13 -39.62
C THR A 79 -28.36 -25.89 -40.27
N VAL A 80 -27.77 -24.72 -40.04
CA VAL A 80 -28.11 -23.48 -40.78
C VAL A 80 -27.07 -23.21 -41.85
N VAL A 81 -27.53 -22.85 -43.05
CA VAL A 81 -26.70 -22.36 -44.15
C VAL A 81 -27.21 -20.99 -44.62
N ALA A 82 -26.30 -20.15 -45.11
CA ALA A 82 -26.55 -18.75 -45.46
C ALA A 82 -25.91 -18.38 -46.81
N TRP A 83 -26.47 -17.40 -47.53
CA TRP A 83 -25.90 -16.86 -48.77
C TRP A 83 -26.34 -15.42 -49.05
N GLY A 84 -25.68 -14.76 -50.01
CA GLY A 84 -25.89 -13.36 -50.37
C GLY A 84 -24.85 -12.42 -49.77
N ASN A 85 -25.29 -11.24 -49.34
CA ASN A 85 -24.43 -10.22 -48.76
C ASN A 85 -23.91 -10.61 -47.36
N ASN A 86 -22.67 -10.23 -47.06
CA ASN A 86 -22.02 -10.51 -45.78
C ASN A 86 -21.25 -9.29 -45.21
N LEU A 87 -21.50 -8.08 -45.71
CA LEU A 87 -20.69 -6.89 -45.36
C LEU A 87 -20.77 -6.49 -43.88
N GLN A 88 -21.72 -7.04 -43.12
CA GLN A 88 -21.86 -6.87 -41.67
C GLN A 88 -21.68 -8.19 -40.90
N GLY A 89 -21.21 -9.25 -41.57
CA GLY A 89 -21.05 -10.58 -40.99
C GLY A 89 -22.34 -11.40 -40.92
N GLN A 90 -23.42 -10.97 -41.58
CA GLN A 90 -24.77 -11.53 -41.42
C GLN A 90 -24.95 -12.96 -41.97
N LEU A 91 -23.97 -13.52 -42.69
CA LEU A 91 -23.96 -14.94 -43.03
C LEU A 91 -23.44 -15.83 -41.90
N GLY A 92 -22.69 -15.28 -40.94
CA GLY A 92 -22.25 -16.01 -39.76
C GLY A 92 -21.15 -17.06 -40.01
N ASP A 93 -20.43 -16.94 -41.13
CA ASP A 93 -19.40 -17.87 -41.58
C ASP A 93 -17.98 -17.52 -41.09
N GLY A 94 -17.88 -16.64 -40.09
CA GLY A 94 -16.62 -16.09 -39.59
C GLY A 94 -15.99 -15.04 -40.50
N THR A 95 -16.63 -14.65 -41.62
CA THR A 95 -16.09 -13.67 -42.57
C THR A 95 -17.03 -12.48 -42.78
N THR A 96 -16.60 -11.52 -43.59
CA THR A 96 -17.46 -10.45 -44.14
C THR A 96 -17.59 -10.53 -45.67
N THR A 97 -17.32 -11.71 -46.25
CA THR A 97 -17.27 -11.93 -47.70
C THR A 97 -18.60 -12.47 -48.21
N ASN A 98 -19.18 -11.82 -49.23
CA ASN A 98 -20.42 -12.25 -49.87
C ASN A 98 -20.29 -13.69 -50.43
N ARG A 99 -21.41 -14.42 -50.49
CA ARG A 99 -21.44 -15.82 -50.95
C ARG A 99 -22.49 -16.01 -52.04
N THR A 100 -22.07 -16.44 -53.22
CA THR A 100 -22.97 -16.73 -54.36
C THR A 100 -23.66 -18.08 -54.28
N SER A 101 -23.27 -18.93 -53.34
CA SER A 101 -23.87 -20.24 -53.04
C SER A 101 -23.95 -20.43 -51.50
N PRO A 102 -24.84 -21.31 -50.99
CA PRO A 102 -24.97 -21.55 -49.55
C PRO A 102 -23.66 -21.99 -48.85
N VAL A 103 -23.29 -21.28 -47.78
CA VAL A 103 -22.20 -21.64 -46.84
C VAL A 103 -22.80 -22.01 -45.48
N ALA A 104 -22.13 -22.87 -44.70
CA ALA A 104 -22.57 -23.20 -43.34
C ALA A 104 -22.28 -22.07 -42.34
N VAL A 105 -23.19 -21.85 -41.39
CA VAL A 105 -22.99 -20.92 -40.27
C VAL A 105 -22.01 -21.56 -39.27
N THR A 106 -20.95 -20.83 -38.89
CA THR A 106 -19.87 -21.37 -38.06
C THR A 106 -20.33 -21.64 -36.62
N GLY A 107 -20.07 -22.85 -36.11
CA GLY A 107 -20.35 -23.22 -34.71
C GLY A 107 -21.83 -23.36 -34.35
N LEU A 108 -22.75 -23.37 -35.33
CA LEU A 108 -24.19 -23.40 -35.10
C LEU A 108 -24.80 -24.76 -35.44
N THR A 109 -25.27 -25.45 -34.41
CA THR A 109 -25.95 -26.76 -34.49
C THR A 109 -27.24 -26.74 -33.68
N ALA A 110 -28.08 -27.78 -33.84
CA ALA A 110 -29.32 -27.98 -33.09
C ALA A 110 -30.29 -26.79 -33.17
N VAL A 111 -30.41 -26.17 -34.35
CA VAL A 111 -31.35 -25.06 -34.57
C VAL A 111 -32.77 -25.57 -34.80
N ALA A 112 -33.71 -24.94 -34.09
CA ALA A 112 -35.14 -25.21 -34.13
C ALA A 112 -35.89 -24.26 -35.08
N ALA A 113 -35.47 -22.98 -35.17
CA ALA A 113 -36.06 -21.98 -36.06
C ALA A 113 -35.04 -20.89 -36.45
N ILE A 114 -35.30 -20.17 -37.55
CA ILE A 114 -34.45 -19.10 -38.09
C ILE A 114 -35.28 -17.87 -38.48
N ALA A 115 -34.68 -16.68 -38.38
CA ALA A 115 -35.21 -15.42 -38.89
C ALA A 115 -34.09 -14.56 -39.49
N ALA A 116 -34.42 -13.69 -40.44
CA ALA A 116 -33.47 -12.80 -41.11
C ALA A 116 -34.09 -11.40 -41.28
N ALA A 117 -33.32 -10.36 -41.03
CA ALA A 117 -33.72 -8.95 -41.12
C ALA A 117 -32.81 -8.20 -42.12
N GLY A 118 -32.74 -6.86 -42.06
CA GLY A 118 -32.04 -6.05 -43.06
C GLY A 118 -30.56 -6.44 -43.28
N TYR A 119 -29.81 -6.53 -42.19
CA TYR A 119 -28.39 -6.96 -42.17
C TYR A 119 -28.11 -7.86 -40.95
N GLN A 120 -29.10 -8.66 -40.54
CA GLN A 120 -29.03 -9.49 -39.33
C GLN A 120 -29.65 -10.86 -39.59
N SER A 121 -29.14 -11.85 -38.87
CA SER A 121 -29.68 -13.21 -38.78
C SER A 121 -29.92 -13.58 -37.31
N ILE A 122 -30.94 -14.40 -37.06
CA ILE A 122 -31.26 -14.96 -35.74
C ILE A 122 -31.56 -16.46 -35.90
N ALA A 123 -31.12 -17.26 -34.94
CA ALA A 123 -31.54 -18.65 -34.78
C ALA A 123 -32.02 -18.92 -33.35
N LEU A 124 -33.11 -19.67 -33.23
CA LEU A 124 -33.55 -20.30 -31.98
C LEU A 124 -33.02 -21.73 -31.96
N LYS A 125 -32.26 -22.09 -30.93
CA LYS A 125 -31.76 -23.46 -30.70
C LYS A 125 -32.80 -24.32 -29.96
N SER A 126 -32.64 -25.64 -30.04
CA SER A 126 -33.48 -26.63 -29.35
C SER A 126 -33.23 -26.73 -27.83
N ASP A 127 -32.40 -25.88 -27.26
CA ASP A 127 -32.26 -25.66 -25.81
C ASP A 127 -33.12 -24.47 -25.32
N GLY A 128 -33.75 -23.72 -26.24
CA GLY A 128 -34.46 -22.47 -25.95
C GLY A 128 -33.57 -21.23 -25.93
N THR A 129 -32.28 -21.35 -26.27
CA THR A 129 -31.33 -20.25 -26.43
C THR A 129 -31.55 -19.56 -27.77
N VAL A 130 -31.59 -18.23 -27.76
CA VAL A 130 -31.54 -17.43 -28.99
C VAL A 130 -30.11 -16.98 -29.26
N VAL A 131 -29.65 -17.14 -30.49
CA VAL A 131 -28.39 -16.59 -30.99
C VAL A 131 -28.63 -15.66 -32.18
N ALA A 132 -27.85 -14.59 -32.31
CA ALA A 132 -27.96 -13.60 -33.38
C ALA A 132 -26.59 -13.24 -33.95
N TRP A 133 -26.54 -12.76 -35.20
CA TRP A 133 -25.31 -12.26 -35.84
C TRP A 133 -25.63 -11.28 -36.98
N GLY A 134 -24.61 -10.58 -37.47
CA GLY A 134 -24.71 -9.48 -38.42
C GLY A 134 -24.51 -8.09 -37.78
N LEU A 135 -25.17 -7.08 -38.35
CA LEU A 135 -25.16 -5.68 -37.91
C LEU A 135 -25.76 -5.55 -36.51
N ASN A 136 -25.12 -4.76 -35.62
CA ASN A 136 -25.59 -4.54 -34.25
C ASN A 136 -25.64 -3.06 -33.83
N ASN A 137 -25.55 -2.11 -34.76
CA ASN A 137 -25.36 -0.69 -34.42
C ASN A 137 -26.49 -0.08 -33.55
N GLU A 138 -27.72 -0.58 -33.67
CA GLU A 138 -28.89 -0.21 -32.86
C GLU A 138 -29.10 -1.12 -31.63
N GLY A 139 -28.21 -2.10 -31.40
CA GLY A 139 -28.36 -3.15 -30.37
C GLY A 139 -29.20 -4.35 -30.81
N GLN A 140 -29.46 -4.50 -32.12
CA GLN A 140 -30.43 -5.46 -32.64
C GLN A 140 -30.05 -6.94 -32.47
N LEU A 141 -28.79 -7.27 -32.16
CA LEU A 141 -28.39 -8.63 -31.76
C LEU A 141 -28.77 -8.97 -30.32
N GLY A 142 -28.94 -7.98 -29.43
CA GLY A 142 -29.37 -8.21 -28.05
C GLY A 142 -28.31 -8.82 -27.12
N ASP A 143 -27.03 -8.69 -27.47
CA ASP A 143 -25.88 -9.27 -26.75
C ASP A 143 -25.28 -8.34 -25.68
N GLY A 144 -26.03 -7.32 -25.24
CA GLY A 144 -25.57 -6.27 -24.34
C GLY A 144 -24.69 -5.21 -25.00
N THR A 145 -24.41 -5.32 -26.31
CA THR A 145 -23.50 -4.41 -27.02
C THR A 145 -24.14 -3.80 -28.28
N ASN A 146 -23.42 -2.86 -28.90
CA ASN A 146 -23.77 -2.28 -30.20
C ASN A 146 -22.76 -2.67 -31.30
N THR A 147 -22.03 -3.78 -31.11
CA THR A 147 -20.92 -4.21 -31.98
C THR A 147 -21.34 -5.38 -32.86
N SER A 148 -21.18 -5.25 -34.18
CA SER A 148 -21.53 -6.28 -35.18
C SER A 148 -20.76 -7.60 -34.94
N ARG A 149 -21.32 -8.72 -35.44
CA ARG A 149 -20.77 -10.07 -35.26
C ARG A 149 -20.79 -10.86 -36.56
N ASN A 150 -19.66 -11.45 -36.95
CA ASN A 150 -19.50 -12.35 -38.09
C ASN A 150 -19.68 -13.85 -37.75
N SER A 151 -20.03 -14.15 -36.50
CA SER A 151 -20.39 -15.48 -36.00
C SER A 151 -21.53 -15.34 -34.97
N PRO A 152 -22.34 -16.39 -34.73
CA PRO A 152 -23.45 -16.34 -33.76
C PRO A 152 -23.01 -15.99 -32.34
N VAL A 153 -23.63 -14.99 -31.73
CA VAL A 153 -23.53 -14.64 -30.30
C VAL A 153 -24.87 -14.91 -29.60
N ALA A 154 -24.86 -15.27 -28.31
CA ALA A 154 -26.08 -15.48 -27.53
C ALA A 154 -26.75 -14.15 -27.13
N VAL A 155 -28.09 -14.13 -27.17
CA VAL A 155 -28.89 -13.01 -26.68
C VAL A 155 -28.87 -13.00 -25.14
N THR A 156 -28.52 -11.88 -24.53
CA THR A 156 -28.30 -11.80 -23.08
C THR A 156 -29.61 -11.92 -22.28
N GLY A 157 -29.60 -12.72 -21.21
CA GLY A 157 -30.73 -12.84 -20.28
C GLY A 157 -31.99 -13.53 -20.83
N LEU A 158 -31.91 -14.15 -22.02
CA LEU A 158 -33.06 -14.73 -22.71
C LEU A 158 -33.05 -16.26 -22.70
N THR A 159 -34.05 -16.84 -22.03
CA THR A 159 -34.28 -18.28 -21.91
C THR A 159 -35.75 -18.62 -22.12
N GLY A 160 -36.06 -19.90 -22.37
CA GLY A 160 -37.43 -20.40 -22.52
C GLY A 160 -38.15 -19.93 -23.78
N VAL A 161 -37.42 -19.57 -24.84
CA VAL A 161 -37.99 -19.08 -26.09
C VAL A 161 -38.54 -20.23 -26.94
N VAL A 162 -39.71 -20.00 -27.55
CA VAL A 162 -40.41 -20.97 -28.42
C VAL A 162 -40.61 -20.47 -29.85
N ALA A 163 -40.52 -19.16 -30.09
CA ALA A 163 -40.49 -18.57 -31.44
C ALA A 163 -39.66 -17.27 -31.47
N VAL A 164 -39.10 -16.95 -32.63
CA VAL A 164 -38.34 -15.72 -32.91
C VAL A 164 -38.82 -15.09 -34.21
N ALA A 165 -38.78 -13.76 -34.30
CA ALA A 165 -39.11 -13.01 -35.52
C ALA A 165 -38.22 -11.76 -35.61
N ALA A 166 -37.80 -11.35 -36.81
CA ALA A 166 -36.94 -10.18 -36.99
C ALA A 166 -37.20 -9.49 -38.34
N ALA A 167 -37.22 -8.16 -38.36
CA ALA A 167 -37.34 -7.35 -39.56
C ALA A 167 -36.68 -5.98 -39.35
N GLY A 168 -36.32 -5.29 -40.44
CA GLY A 168 -35.65 -4.01 -40.39
C GLY A 168 -34.36 -4.04 -39.56
N ARG A 169 -34.46 -3.51 -38.34
CA ARG A 169 -33.41 -3.48 -37.31
C ARG A 169 -33.93 -3.82 -35.91
N HIS A 170 -35.00 -4.61 -35.79
CA HIS A 170 -35.54 -5.05 -34.49
C HIS A 170 -35.94 -6.53 -34.48
N SER A 171 -35.97 -7.08 -33.27
CA SER A 171 -36.02 -8.50 -32.99
C SER A 171 -37.08 -8.79 -31.93
N LEU A 172 -37.88 -9.83 -32.13
CA LEU A 172 -38.90 -10.34 -31.20
C LEU A 172 -38.60 -11.79 -30.83
N ALA A 173 -38.94 -12.15 -29.59
CA ALA A 173 -39.07 -13.54 -29.16
C ALA A 173 -40.33 -13.76 -28.32
N LEU A 174 -40.95 -14.92 -28.48
CA LEU A 174 -42.06 -15.41 -27.66
C LEU A 174 -41.53 -16.50 -26.72
N LYS A 175 -41.80 -16.38 -25.42
CA LYS A 175 -41.47 -17.38 -24.40
C LYS A 175 -42.57 -18.43 -24.24
N SER A 176 -42.22 -19.59 -23.67
CA SER A 176 -43.16 -20.68 -23.36
C SER A 176 -44.27 -20.30 -22.37
N ASP A 177 -44.09 -19.23 -21.61
CA ASP A 177 -45.09 -18.65 -20.69
C ASP A 177 -46.06 -17.66 -21.39
N GLY A 178 -45.89 -17.41 -22.68
CA GLY A 178 -46.67 -16.44 -23.46
C GLY A 178 -46.13 -15.00 -23.45
N THR A 179 -45.04 -14.73 -22.73
CA THR A 179 -44.39 -13.40 -22.71
C THR A 179 -43.73 -13.09 -24.05
N VAL A 180 -44.01 -11.91 -24.60
CA VAL A 180 -43.26 -11.36 -25.74
C VAL A 180 -42.16 -10.45 -25.22
N VAL A 181 -40.95 -10.63 -25.75
CA VAL A 181 -39.81 -9.73 -25.54
C VAL A 181 -39.30 -9.17 -26.87
N THR A 182 -38.72 -7.98 -26.82
CA THR A 182 -38.28 -7.18 -27.97
C THR A 182 -36.88 -6.59 -27.74
N TRP A 183 -36.09 -6.40 -28.80
CA TRP A 183 -34.83 -5.65 -28.75
C TRP A 183 -34.42 -5.05 -30.11
N GLY A 184 -33.42 -4.17 -30.08
CA GLY A 184 -32.89 -3.44 -31.24
C GLY A 184 -33.41 -2.00 -31.37
N TYR A 185 -33.64 -1.59 -32.62
CA TYR A 185 -34.09 -0.24 -32.97
C TYR A 185 -35.53 0.04 -32.51
N ASN A 186 -35.75 1.22 -31.92
CA ASN A 186 -37.06 1.61 -31.36
C ASN A 186 -37.56 2.99 -31.82
N GLY A 187 -36.96 3.59 -32.85
CA GLY A 187 -37.27 4.98 -33.27
C GLY A 187 -38.74 5.24 -33.65
N TYR A 188 -39.55 4.18 -33.86
CA TYR A 188 -40.99 4.26 -34.12
C TYR A 188 -41.86 3.65 -33.00
N GLY A 189 -41.26 3.23 -31.87
CA GLY A 189 -41.97 2.53 -30.78
C GLY A 189 -42.14 1.02 -31.00
N GLN A 190 -41.45 0.42 -31.98
CA GLN A 190 -41.65 -0.97 -32.39
C GLN A 190 -41.21 -2.02 -31.36
N LEU A 191 -40.52 -1.62 -30.28
CA LEU A 191 -40.26 -2.51 -29.15
C LEU A 191 -41.44 -2.61 -28.18
N GLY A 192 -42.43 -1.70 -28.24
CA GLY A 192 -43.66 -1.80 -27.44
C GLY A 192 -43.50 -1.52 -25.94
N ASP A 193 -42.34 -1.04 -25.52
CA ASP A 193 -41.95 -0.81 -24.12
C ASP A 193 -42.42 0.55 -23.55
N GLY A 194 -43.34 1.22 -24.25
CA GLY A 194 -43.81 2.58 -23.94
C GLY A 194 -42.89 3.69 -24.45
N THR A 195 -41.66 3.37 -24.88
CA THR A 195 -40.64 4.35 -25.28
C THR A 195 -40.35 4.34 -26.79
N THR A 196 -39.46 5.24 -27.23
CA THR A 196 -38.81 5.18 -28.55
C THR A 196 -37.28 4.98 -28.44
N THR A 197 -36.81 4.43 -27.32
CA THR A 197 -35.38 4.25 -27.03
C THR A 197 -34.92 2.86 -27.44
N ASN A 198 -33.83 2.76 -28.21
CA ASN A 198 -33.21 1.48 -28.60
C ASN A 198 -32.86 0.63 -27.38
N ARG A 199 -32.83 -0.70 -27.54
CA ARG A 199 -32.46 -1.67 -26.50
C ARG A 199 -31.45 -2.68 -27.05
N ASN A 200 -30.25 -2.72 -26.48
CA ASN A 200 -29.22 -3.71 -26.80
C ASN A 200 -29.32 -4.99 -25.92
N SER A 201 -30.45 -5.17 -25.22
CA SER A 201 -30.83 -6.37 -24.48
C SER A 201 -32.36 -6.49 -24.49
N PRO A 202 -32.93 -7.71 -24.35
CA PRO A 202 -34.38 -7.91 -24.39
C PRO A 202 -35.16 -7.14 -23.32
N VAL A 203 -36.23 -6.45 -23.74
CA VAL A 203 -37.24 -5.83 -22.87
C VAL A 203 -38.59 -6.54 -23.03
N VAL A 204 -39.41 -6.57 -21.98
CA VAL A 204 -40.74 -7.21 -21.99
C VAL A 204 -41.80 -6.26 -22.55
N VAL A 205 -42.63 -6.74 -23.48
CA VAL A 205 -43.81 -6.02 -23.97
C VAL A 205 -44.96 -6.16 -22.97
N SER A 206 -45.34 -5.06 -22.32
CA SER A 206 -46.39 -5.06 -21.29
C SER A 206 -47.80 -5.09 -21.89
N GLY A 207 -48.76 -5.61 -21.13
CA GLY A 207 -50.18 -5.65 -21.53
C GLY A 207 -50.57 -6.79 -22.49
N LEU A 208 -49.67 -7.74 -22.75
CA LEU A 208 -49.93 -8.91 -23.59
C LEU A 208 -50.26 -10.15 -22.74
N THR A 209 -51.27 -10.90 -23.16
CA THR A 209 -51.72 -12.16 -22.54
C THR A 209 -52.23 -13.12 -23.62
N GLY A 210 -52.03 -14.43 -23.44
CA GLY A 210 -52.53 -15.45 -24.36
C GLY A 210 -51.95 -15.40 -25.77
N ILE A 211 -50.68 -14.99 -25.93
CA ILE A 211 -50.03 -14.90 -27.25
C ILE A 211 -49.70 -16.29 -27.79
N LEU A 212 -50.19 -16.59 -28.99
CA LEU A 212 -49.95 -17.83 -29.73
C LEU A 212 -48.79 -17.70 -30.73
N ALA A 213 -48.66 -16.54 -31.38
CA ALA A 213 -47.61 -16.27 -32.36
C ALA A 213 -47.21 -14.78 -32.39
N ILE A 214 -46.01 -14.52 -32.90
CA ILE A 214 -45.43 -13.19 -33.11
C ILE A 214 -45.11 -12.98 -34.59
N ALA A 215 -45.27 -11.76 -35.08
CA ALA A 215 -44.83 -11.36 -36.41
C ALA A 215 -44.28 -9.93 -36.39
N VAL A 216 -43.64 -9.53 -37.47
CA VAL A 216 -42.93 -8.25 -37.61
C VAL A 216 -43.11 -7.71 -39.03
N GLY A 217 -43.01 -6.40 -39.17
CA GLY A 217 -42.83 -5.71 -40.45
C GLY A 217 -41.71 -4.68 -40.34
N GLY A 218 -41.50 -3.88 -41.38
CA GLY A 218 -40.31 -3.03 -41.54
C GLY A 218 -39.97 -2.08 -40.38
N GLY A 219 -40.98 -1.66 -39.64
CA GLY A 219 -40.85 -0.96 -38.37
C GLY A 219 -42.11 -1.15 -37.52
N THR A 220 -42.66 -2.37 -37.56
CA THR A 220 -43.87 -2.79 -36.86
C THR A 220 -43.69 -4.16 -36.23
N SER A 221 -44.51 -4.42 -35.23
CA SER A 221 -44.51 -5.63 -34.42
C SER A 221 -45.96 -6.06 -34.19
N PHE A 222 -46.21 -7.36 -34.22
CA PHE A 222 -47.53 -7.94 -34.09
C PHE A 222 -47.51 -9.14 -33.13
N ALA A 223 -48.58 -9.30 -32.37
CA ALA A 223 -48.85 -10.52 -31.61
C ALA A 223 -50.26 -11.03 -31.94
N LEU A 224 -50.34 -12.31 -32.32
CA LEU A 224 -51.58 -13.04 -32.50
C LEU A 224 -51.94 -13.75 -31.20
N LYS A 225 -53.15 -13.52 -30.70
CA LYS A 225 -53.66 -14.19 -29.51
C LYS A 225 -54.34 -15.52 -29.85
N SER A 226 -54.48 -16.38 -28.84
CA SER A 226 -55.20 -17.66 -28.92
C SER A 226 -56.71 -17.52 -29.21
N ASP A 227 -57.30 -16.33 -29.03
CA ASP A 227 -58.67 -16.00 -29.41
C ASP A 227 -58.82 -15.58 -30.90
N GLY A 228 -57.73 -15.57 -31.66
CA GLY A 228 -57.71 -15.14 -33.06
C GLY A 228 -57.78 -13.63 -33.27
N THR A 229 -57.62 -12.82 -32.22
CA THR A 229 -57.43 -11.36 -32.32
C THR A 229 -55.96 -10.98 -32.47
N VAL A 230 -55.70 -9.86 -33.13
CA VAL A 230 -54.35 -9.33 -33.37
C VAL A 230 -54.16 -8.01 -32.63
N VAL A 231 -52.99 -7.83 -32.03
CA VAL A 231 -52.48 -6.54 -31.57
C VAL A 231 -51.20 -6.16 -32.30
N ALA A 232 -51.02 -4.86 -32.54
CA ALA A 232 -49.95 -4.27 -33.33
C ALA A 232 -49.28 -3.10 -32.59
N TRP A 233 -48.00 -2.84 -32.85
CA TRP A 233 -47.30 -1.64 -32.37
C TRP A 233 -46.11 -1.27 -33.25
N GLY A 234 -45.53 -0.09 -33.01
CA GLY A 234 -44.49 0.52 -33.83
C GLY A 234 -44.99 1.62 -34.75
N GLY A 235 -44.28 1.84 -35.85
CA GLY A 235 -44.55 2.94 -36.77
C GLY A 235 -45.75 2.69 -37.67
N ASN A 236 -46.64 3.67 -37.83
CA ASN A 236 -47.93 3.51 -38.48
C ASN A 236 -48.08 4.38 -39.76
N VAL A 237 -46.97 4.75 -40.39
CA VAL A 237 -46.99 5.44 -41.69
C VAL A 237 -47.75 4.56 -42.71
N TYR A 238 -48.64 5.18 -43.47
CA TYR A 238 -49.63 4.53 -44.35
C TYR A 238 -50.67 3.64 -43.65
N GLY A 239 -50.77 3.66 -42.32
CA GLY A 239 -51.78 2.92 -41.56
C GLY A 239 -51.49 1.44 -41.36
N ARG A 240 -50.22 1.03 -41.51
CA ARG A 240 -49.77 -0.38 -41.47
C ARG A 240 -49.96 -1.11 -40.12
N LEU A 241 -50.38 -0.43 -39.04
CA LEU A 241 -50.84 -1.12 -37.81
C LEU A 241 -52.28 -1.63 -37.91
N GLY A 242 -53.11 -1.09 -38.81
CA GLY A 242 -54.51 -1.51 -38.96
C GLY A 242 -55.43 -1.04 -37.83
N ASP A 243 -55.02 -0.02 -37.06
CA ASP A 243 -55.78 0.54 -35.94
C ASP A 243 -56.78 1.64 -36.34
N GLY A 244 -57.02 1.79 -37.66
CA GLY A 244 -57.81 2.87 -38.25
C GLY A 244 -57.04 4.18 -38.43
N THR A 245 -55.89 4.36 -37.79
CA THR A 245 -55.11 5.61 -37.79
C THR A 245 -53.83 5.50 -38.63
N THR A 246 -53.07 6.59 -38.70
CA THR A 246 -51.68 6.60 -39.20
C THR A 246 -50.67 7.01 -38.11
N ILE A 247 -51.03 6.84 -36.83
CA ILE A 247 -50.26 7.33 -35.67
C ILE A 247 -49.42 6.19 -35.09
N ASN A 248 -48.11 6.43 -34.91
CA ASN A 248 -47.19 5.46 -34.31
C ASN A 248 -47.62 5.08 -32.88
N ARG A 249 -47.40 3.83 -32.47
CA ARG A 249 -47.79 3.31 -31.16
C ARG A 249 -46.57 2.72 -30.44
N THR A 250 -46.20 3.30 -29.29
CA THR A 250 -45.10 2.79 -28.43
C THR A 250 -45.55 1.64 -27.52
N SER A 251 -46.81 1.20 -27.61
CA SER A 251 -47.38 0.07 -26.86
C SER A 251 -48.45 -0.62 -27.72
N PRO A 252 -48.79 -1.91 -27.45
CA PRO A 252 -49.77 -2.66 -28.23
C PRO A 252 -51.16 -1.99 -28.34
N VAL A 253 -51.68 -1.90 -29.56
CA VAL A 253 -53.08 -1.52 -29.89
C VAL A 253 -53.77 -2.67 -30.63
N ALA A 254 -55.09 -2.80 -30.50
CA ALA A 254 -55.85 -3.80 -31.26
C ALA A 254 -55.99 -3.42 -32.73
N VAL A 255 -55.90 -4.41 -33.62
CA VAL A 255 -56.22 -4.23 -35.06
C VAL A 255 -57.74 -4.19 -35.22
N VAL A 256 -58.27 -3.13 -35.84
CA VAL A 256 -59.70 -2.86 -35.86
C VAL A 256 -60.42 -3.81 -36.84
N GLY A 257 -61.54 -4.40 -36.40
CA GLY A 257 -62.39 -5.27 -37.23
C GLY A 257 -61.77 -6.64 -37.56
N LEU A 258 -60.70 -7.04 -36.89
CA LEU A 258 -59.95 -8.27 -37.20
C LEU A 258 -60.09 -9.34 -36.11
N SER A 259 -60.68 -10.47 -36.48
CA SER A 259 -60.93 -11.63 -35.62
C SER A 259 -60.80 -12.93 -36.40
N GLY A 260 -60.60 -14.06 -35.70
CA GLY A 260 -60.45 -15.38 -36.32
C GLY A 260 -59.16 -15.53 -37.13
N VAL A 261 -58.14 -14.71 -36.86
CA VAL A 261 -56.84 -14.81 -37.54
C VAL A 261 -56.10 -16.08 -37.10
N VAL A 262 -55.49 -16.76 -38.06
CA VAL A 262 -54.58 -17.89 -37.81
C VAL A 262 -53.13 -17.57 -38.16
N ALA A 263 -52.88 -16.62 -39.07
CA ALA A 263 -51.54 -16.17 -39.42
C ALA A 263 -51.51 -14.67 -39.77
N ILE A 264 -50.38 -14.02 -39.50
CA ILE A 264 -50.13 -12.63 -39.85
C ILE A 264 -48.68 -12.46 -40.32
N SER A 265 -48.47 -11.60 -41.32
CA SER A 265 -47.16 -11.22 -41.85
C SER A 265 -47.09 -9.70 -42.07
N GLY A 266 -45.95 -9.10 -41.73
CA GLY A 266 -45.69 -7.68 -41.96
C GLY A 266 -44.71 -7.49 -43.12
N GLY A 267 -45.15 -6.77 -44.15
CA GLY A 267 -44.26 -6.19 -45.15
C GLY A 267 -43.51 -4.98 -44.59
N TYR A 268 -42.72 -4.31 -45.43
CA TYR A 268 -42.01 -3.09 -44.99
C TYR A 268 -42.97 -1.91 -44.75
N TRP A 269 -43.99 -1.73 -45.62
CA TRP A 269 -45.01 -0.67 -45.49
C TRP A 269 -46.48 -1.17 -45.48
N HIS A 270 -46.70 -2.48 -45.52
CA HIS A 270 -48.04 -3.09 -45.55
C HIS A 270 -48.08 -4.28 -44.57
N SER A 271 -49.25 -4.88 -44.34
CA SER A 271 -49.42 -6.09 -43.54
C SER A 271 -50.60 -6.93 -44.03
N VAL A 272 -50.53 -8.25 -43.82
CA VAL A 272 -51.49 -9.23 -44.32
C VAL A 272 -51.82 -10.23 -43.21
N ALA A 273 -53.09 -10.59 -43.07
CA ALA A 273 -53.55 -11.65 -42.18
C ALA A 273 -54.43 -12.67 -42.91
N LEU A 274 -54.26 -13.94 -42.56
CA LEU A 274 -55.10 -15.07 -42.99
C LEU A 274 -56.06 -15.43 -41.85
N LYS A 275 -57.35 -15.51 -42.15
CA LYS A 275 -58.40 -15.93 -41.22
C LYS A 275 -58.69 -17.43 -41.32
N SER A 276 -59.26 -18.00 -40.27
CA SER A 276 -59.63 -19.42 -40.16
C SER A 276 -60.67 -19.89 -41.20
N ASP A 277 -61.39 -18.97 -41.83
CA ASP A 277 -62.33 -19.24 -42.94
C ASP A 277 -61.64 -19.36 -44.32
N GLY A 278 -60.31 -19.22 -44.38
CA GLY A 278 -59.52 -19.25 -45.61
C GLY A 278 -59.44 -17.91 -46.34
N THR A 279 -60.04 -16.83 -45.81
CA THR A 279 -59.95 -15.48 -46.39
C THR A 279 -58.71 -14.74 -45.93
N SER A 280 -58.09 -14.00 -46.86
CA SER A 280 -56.96 -13.11 -46.58
C SER A 280 -57.39 -11.65 -46.62
N VAL A 281 -56.84 -10.86 -45.69
CA VAL A 281 -57.04 -9.41 -45.59
C VAL A 281 -55.71 -8.67 -45.53
N ALA A 282 -55.64 -7.48 -46.12
CA ALA A 282 -54.43 -6.66 -46.18
C ALA A 282 -54.71 -5.20 -45.80
N TRP A 283 -53.68 -4.49 -45.32
CA TRP A 283 -53.74 -3.06 -45.00
C TRP A 283 -52.34 -2.40 -45.02
N GLY A 284 -52.29 -1.09 -44.95
CA GLY A 284 -51.10 -0.25 -45.06
C GLY A 284 -50.96 0.41 -46.42
N ASN A 285 -49.71 0.59 -46.87
CA ASN A 285 -49.39 1.18 -48.18
C ASN A 285 -49.85 0.26 -49.34
N ASN A 286 -50.43 0.85 -50.39
CA ASN A 286 -50.84 0.17 -51.62
C ASN A 286 -50.30 0.82 -52.91
N SER A 287 -49.27 1.68 -52.82
CA SER A 287 -48.74 2.47 -53.95
C SER A 287 -48.29 1.66 -55.18
N THR A 288 -48.06 0.36 -55.05
CA THR A 288 -47.70 -0.58 -56.11
C THR A 288 -48.67 -1.76 -56.22
N GLY A 289 -49.89 -1.63 -55.69
CA GLY A 289 -50.91 -2.69 -55.69
C GLY A 289 -50.66 -3.82 -54.68
N GLN A 290 -49.77 -3.62 -53.71
CA GLN A 290 -49.29 -4.66 -52.79
C GLN A 290 -50.32 -5.14 -51.75
N LEU A 291 -51.48 -4.47 -51.62
CA LEU A 291 -52.60 -5.02 -50.84
C LEU A 291 -53.41 -6.06 -51.63
N GLY A 292 -53.26 -6.09 -52.97
CA GLY A 292 -53.96 -7.04 -53.83
C GLY A 292 -55.48 -6.86 -53.84
N ASP A 293 -56.00 -5.69 -53.51
CA ASP A 293 -57.45 -5.37 -53.46
C ASP A 293 -58.02 -4.94 -54.83
N GLY A 294 -57.20 -4.97 -55.89
CA GLY A 294 -57.55 -4.45 -57.22
C GLY A 294 -57.37 -2.94 -57.37
N THR A 295 -56.86 -2.25 -56.35
CA THR A 295 -56.61 -0.80 -56.35
C THR A 295 -55.12 -0.49 -56.11
N THR A 296 -54.79 0.80 -56.03
CA THR A 296 -53.51 1.31 -55.49
C THR A 296 -53.72 2.26 -54.30
N THR A 297 -54.88 2.17 -53.63
CA THR A 297 -55.24 3.05 -52.49
C THR A 297 -54.80 2.44 -51.17
N SER A 298 -54.07 3.22 -50.36
CA SER A 298 -53.60 2.77 -49.04
C SER A 298 -54.73 2.78 -48.00
N HIS A 299 -54.76 1.79 -47.12
CA HIS A 299 -55.85 1.56 -46.16
C HIS A 299 -55.33 1.42 -44.72
N SER A 300 -55.88 2.19 -43.77
CA SER A 300 -55.48 2.15 -42.34
C SER A 300 -56.21 1.09 -41.50
N SER A 301 -56.98 0.23 -42.14
CA SER A 301 -57.74 -0.88 -41.54
C SER A 301 -57.78 -2.08 -42.50
N PRO A 302 -57.87 -3.33 -42.02
CA PRO A 302 -57.92 -4.53 -42.86
C PRO A 302 -59.02 -4.50 -43.94
N GLY A 303 -58.61 -4.55 -45.21
CA GLY A 303 -59.47 -4.73 -46.39
C GLY A 303 -59.33 -6.14 -46.98
N ALA A 304 -60.28 -6.56 -47.82
CA ALA A 304 -60.26 -7.89 -48.46
C ALA A 304 -59.37 -7.93 -49.72
N ILE A 305 -58.63 -9.02 -49.90
CA ILE A 305 -57.80 -9.26 -51.10
C ILE A 305 -58.68 -9.80 -52.24
N VAL A 306 -58.43 -9.34 -53.47
CA VAL A 306 -59.22 -9.59 -54.68
C VAL A 306 -58.34 -10.13 -55.83
N PRO A 307 -58.65 -11.31 -56.41
CA PRO A 307 -59.74 -12.22 -56.06
C PRO A 307 -59.52 -12.85 -54.69
N THR A 308 -60.61 -13.17 -53.99
CA THR A 308 -60.54 -13.89 -52.72
C THR A 308 -60.08 -15.31 -52.98
N ILE A 309 -58.77 -15.55 -52.80
CA ILE A 309 -58.18 -16.88 -52.86
C ILE A 309 -58.71 -17.67 -51.66
N GLY A 310 -59.74 -18.48 -51.88
CA GLY A 310 -60.26 -19.41 -50.89
C GLY A 310 -59.25 -20.51 -50.63
N ALA A 311 -58.27 -20.23 -49.76
CA ALA A 311 -57.25 -21.17 -49.38
C ALA A 311 -57.86 -22.21 -48.44
N THR A 312 -57.97 -23.47 -48.89
CA THR A 312 -58.32 -24.58 -48.01
C THR A 312 -57.25 -24.72 -46.94
N ILE A 313 -57.49 -24.15 -45.76
CA ILE A 313 -56.57 -24.24 -44.64
C ILE A 313 -56.51 -25.70 -44.19
N ALA A 314 -55.31 -26.28 -44.27
CA ALA A 314 -55.09 -27.68 -43.99
C ALA A 314 -55.11 -27.91 -42.47
N THR A 315 -56.31 -28.04 -41.92
CA THR A 315 -56.57 -28.24 -40.49
C THR A 315 -56.01 -29.57 -39.99
N THR A 316 -55.16 -29.51 -38.97
CA THR A 316 -54.76 -30.66 -38.15
C THR A 316 -55.50 -30.65 -36.81
N SER A 317 -55.53 -31.80 -36.15
CA SER A 317 -55.82 -31.92 -34.72
C SER A 317 -54.65 -32.58 -34.01
N ILE A 318 -54.49 -32.27 -32.72
CA ILE A 318 -53.47 -32.88 -31.87
C ILE A 318 -54.08 -33.43 -30.58
N SER A 319 -53.56 -34.57 -30.13
CA SER A 319 -53.92 -35.15 -28.84
C SER A 319 -52.71 -35.84 -28.19
N PRO A 320 -52.46 -35.64 -26.88
CA PRO A 320 -53.02 -34.57 -26.03
C PRO A 320 -52.56 -33.16 -26.47
N SER A 321 -53.18 -32.11 -25.95
CA SER A 321 -52.78 -30.71 -26.21
C SER A 321 -51.61 -30.21 -25.34
N SER A 322 -51.20 -30.99 -24.35
CA SER A 322 -50.09 -30.70 -23.43
C SER A 322 -49.51 -32.01 -22.89
N LEU A 323 -48.21 -32.04 -22.59
CA LEU A 323 -47.56 -33.13 -21.87
C LEU A 323 -47.12 -32.69 -20.48
N THR A 324 -47.28 -33.56 -19.48
CA THR A 324 -46.84 -33.30 -18.11
C THR A 324 -46.13 -34.52 -17.56
N TYR A 325 -44.91 -34.32 -17.09
CA TYR A 325 -44.04 -35.36 -16.54
C TYR A 325 -44.05 -35.28 -15.01
N ALA A 326 -44.03 -36.45 -14.36
CA ALA A 326 -43.78 -36.55 -12.94
C ALA A 326 -42.36 -36.01 -12.60
N PRO A 327 -42.08 -35.69 -11.32
CA PRO A 327 -40.73 -35.31 -10.90
C PRO A 327 -39.70 -36.37 -11.31
N GLN A 328 -38.72 -35.96 -12.11
CA GLN A 328 -37.73 -36.84 -12.73
C GLN A 328 -36.34 -36.47 -12.19
N SER A 329 -35.52 -37.44 -11.77
CA SER A 329 -34.22 -37.13 -11.16
C SER A 329 -33.30 -36.38 -12.14
N VAL A 330 -32.61 -35.34 -11.67
CA VAL A 330 -31.67 -34.55 -12.48
C VAL A 330 -30.64 -35.46 -13.16
N GLY A 331 -30.39 -35.23 -14.45
CA GLY A 331 -29.51 -36.05 -15.29
C GLY A 331 -30.13 -37.36 -15.80
N THR A 332 -31.36 -37.71 -15.43
CA THR A 332 -32.03 -38.95 -15.86
C THR A 332 -33.19 -38.68 -16.83
N THR A 333 -33.33 -39.51 -17.85
CA THR A 333 -34.35 -39.36 -18.91
C THR A 333 -35.63 -40.10 -18.56
N SER A 334 -36.77 -39.42 -18.67
CA SER A 334 -38.09 -40.01 -18.47
C SER A 334 -38.46 -41.01 -19.56
N ALA A 335 -39.44 -41.88 -19.26
CA ALA A 335 -40.21 -42.55 -20.30
C ALA A 335 -40.78 -41.51 -21.29
N ALA A 336 -40.82 -41.87 -22.57
CA ALA A 336 -41.37 -41.00 -23.60
C ALA A 336 -42.90 -40.95 -23.52
N GLN A 337 -43.47 -39.76 -23.64
CA GLN A 337 -44.90 -39.55 -23.86
C GLN A 337 -45.15 -39.22 -25.33
N THR A 338 -46.27 -39.69 -25.89
CA THR A 338 -46.55 -39.59 -27.33
C THR A 338 -47.70 -38.63 -27.59
N LEU A 339 -47.49 -37.73 -28.55
CA LEU A 339 -48.50 -36.87 -29.17
C LEU A 339 -48.87 -37.46 -30.54
N THR A 340 -50.15 -37.46 -30.89
CA THR A 340 -50.62 -37.79 -32.24
C THR A 340 -51.05 -36.52 -32.96
N VAL A 341 -50.50 -36.30 -34.16
CA VAL A 341 -50.92 -35.25 -35.09
C VAL A 341 -51.75 -35.91 -36.18
N THR A 342 -53.00 -35.52 -36.33
CA THR A 342 -53.90 -36.03 -37.37
C THR A 342 -54.26 -34.91 -38.33
N ASN A 343 -54.05 -35.12 -39.63
CA ASN A 343 -54.57 -34.23 -40.66
C ASN A 343 -56.06 -34.50 -40.86
N ILE A 344 -56.91 -33.61 -40.36
CA ILE A 344 -58.38 -33.72 -40.46
C ILE A 344 -58.93 -32.97 -41.69
N SER A 345 -58.05 -32.51 -42.59
CA SER A 345 -58.42 -31.84 -43.83
C SER A 345 -58.37 -32.78 -45.04
N GLY A 346 -59.10 -32.43 -46.10
CA GLY A 346 -59.10 -33.16 -47.37
C GLY A 346 -57.86 -32.96 -48.25
N ALA A 347 -56.82 -32.26 -47.77
CA ALA A 347 -55.60 -31.94 -48.51
C ALA A 347 -54.33 -32.30 -47.72
N THR A 348 -53.21 -32.50 -48.40
CA THR A 348 -51.91 -32.77 -47.75
C THR A 348 -51.37 -31.53 -47.04
N VAL A 349 -51.06 -31.64 -45.75
CA VAL A 349 -50.38 -30.57 -44.98
C VAL A 349 -48.86 -30.73 -45.18
N TYR A 350 -48.13 -29.63 -45.38
CA TYR A 350 -46.66 -29.62 -45.25
C TYR A 350 -46.30 -29.22 -43.82
N ILE A 351 -45.68 -30.12 -43.04
CA ILE A 351 -45.44 -29.96 -41.59
C ILE A 351 -43.94 -29.92 -41.28
N PRO A 352 -43.29 -28.74 -41.36
CA PRO A 352 -41.93 -28.56 -40.84
C PRO A 352 -42.00 -28.40 -39.31
N LEU A 353 -41.70 -29.48 -38.57
CA LEU A 353 -41.68 -29.44 -37.09
C LEU A 353 -40.54 -28.55 -36.58
N ILE A 354 -40.86 -27.39 -36.00
CA ILE A 354 -39.92 -26.61 -35.16
C ILE A 354 -39.59 -27.44 -33.90
N GLY A 355 -38.38 -27.28 -33.36
CA GLY A 355 -37.81 -28.11 -32.27
C GLY A 355 -38.63 -28.23 -30.97
N THR A 356 -38.26 -29.21 -30.13
CA THR A 356 -38.46 -29.06 -28.68
C THR A 356 -37.43 -28.08 -28.12
N GLY A 357 -37.67 -27.56 -26.90
CA GLY A 357 -36.77 -26.66 -26.20
C GLY A 357 -36.32 -27.19 -24.84
N GLY A 358 -35.02 -27.14 -24.56
CA GLY A 358 -34.42 -27.30 -23.24
C GLY A 358 -34.27 -28.76 -22.82
N ASP A 359 -34.76 -29.09 -21.62
CA ASP A 359 -34.72 -30.44 -21.03
C ASP A 359 -35.64 -31.45 -21.74
N PHE A 360 -36.28 -31.08 -22.85
CA PHE A 360 -37.21 -31.92 -23.60
C PHE A 360 -36.61 -32.36 -24.93
N SER A 361 -36.43 -33.67 -25.08
CA SER A 361 -35.92 -34.32 -26.30
C SER A 361 -37.07 -34.96 -27.10
N ARG A 362 -36.88 -35.12 -28.42
CA ARG A 362 -37.94 -35.56 -29.34
C ARG A 362 -37.47 -36.55 -30.39
N THR A 363 -38.30 -37.55 -30.68
CA THR A 363 -38.32 -38.27 -31.96
C THR A 363 -39.69 -38.09 -32.64
N THR A 364 -39.77 -38.31 -33.95
CA THR A 364 -41.01 -38.12 -34.72
C THR A 364 -41.12 -39.10 -35.87
N THR A 365 -42.34 -39.54 -36.18
CA THR A 365 -42.69 -40.27 -37.40
C THR A 365 -43.30 -39.35 -38.47
N CYS A 366 -43.54 -38.08 -38.14
CA CYS A 366 -44.01 -37.08 -39.09
C CYS A 366 -42.89 -36.71 -40.09
N GLY A 367 -43.09 -37.04 -41.37
CA GLY A 367 -42.28 -36.51 -42.46
C GLY A 367 -42.64 -35.04 -42.77
N LEU A 368 -41.96 -34.45 -43.75
CA LEU A 368 -42.23 -33.07 -44.21
C LEU A 368 -43.66 -32.85 -44.74
N THR A 369 -44.40 -33.92 -45.04
CA THR A 369 -45.82 -33.84 -45.42
C THR A 369 -46.65 -34.90 -44.69
N LEU A 370 -47.91 -34.57 -44.42
CA LEU A 370 -48.92 -35.46 -43.84
C LEU A 370 -50.14 -35.47 -44.76
N ALA A 371 -50.41 -36.62 -45.39
CA ALA A 371 -51.51 -36.79 -46.35
C ALA A 371 -52.89 -36.56 -45.69
N ALA A 372 -53.91 -36.28 -46.51
CA ALA A 372 -55.29 -36.13 -46.04
C ALA A 372 -55.76 -37.34 -45.22
N ASN A 373 -56.37 -37.11 -44.06
CA ASN A 373 -56.81 -38.13 -43.08
C ASN A 373 -55.67 -39.00 -42.48
N ALA A 374 -54.40 -38.75 -42.80
CA ALA A 374 -53.28 -39.46 -42.20
C ALA A 374 -52.94 -38.92 -40.80
N SER A 375 -52.32 -39.77 -39.97
CA SER A 375 -51.79 -39.39 -38.67
C SER A 375 -50.32 -39.76 -38.54
N CYS A 376 -49.58 -38.97 -37.76
CA CYS A 376 -48.19 -39.24 -37.38
C CYS A 376 -48.01 -38.97 -35.87
N THR A 377 -46.90 -39.44 -35.32
CA THR A 377 -46.62 -39.40 -33.88
C THR A 377 -45.33 -38.66 -33.57
N ILE A 378 -45.36 -37.93 -32.45
CA ILE A 378 -44.22 -37.22 -31.88
C ILE A 378 -44.00 -37.78 -30.47
N SER A 379 -42.86 -38.41 -30.23
CA SER A 379 -42.50 -38.97 -28.93
C SER A 379 -41.52 -38.03 -28.22
N VAL A 380 -41.81 -37.70 -26.96
CA VAL A 380 -41.10 -36.66 -26.21
C VAL A 380 -40.65 -37.20 -24.86
N SER A 381 -39.39 -37.01 -24.50
CA SER A 381 -38.81 -37.40 -23.20
C SER A 381 -38.24 -36.18 -22.47
N PHE A 382 -38.37 -36.18 -21.14
CA PHE A 382 -37.90 -35.13 -20.25
C PHE A 382 -36.63 -35.58 -19.49
N THR A 383 -35.56 -34.80 -19.58
CA THR A 383 -34.25 -35.06 -18.94
C THR A 383 -33.81 -33.81 -18.18
N PRO A 384 -34.25 -33.61 -16.92
CA PRO A 384 -33.99 -32.38 -16.20
C PRO A 384 -32.50 -32.12 -15.97
N THR A 385 -32.05 -30.90 -16.26
CA THR A 385 -30.64 -30.49 -16.07
C THR A 385 -30.35 -29.81 -14.74
N VAL A 386 -31.39 -29.33 -14.04
CA VAL A 386 -31.36 -28.75 -12.69
C VAL A 386 -32.63 -29.09 -11.93
N THR A 387 -32.63 -28.92 -10.61
CA THR A 387 -33.82 -29.13 -9.76
C THR A 387 -34.88 -28.04 -9.97
N GLY A 388 -36.13 -28.34 -9.59
CA GLY A 388 -37.26 -27.41 -9.67
C GLY A 388 -38.07 -27.51 -10.96
N ALA A 389 -39.05 -26.62 -11.15
CA ALA A 389 -39.98 -26.67 -12.28
C ALA A 389 -39.29 -26.34 -13.63
N ARG A 390 -39.67 -27.08 -14.69
CA ARG A 390 -39.13 -26.95 -16.04
C ARG A 390 -40.27 -26.95 -17.06
N SER A 391 -40.24 -25.99 -17.97
CA SER A 391 -41.27 -25.77 -19.00
C SER A 391 -40.65 -25.67 -20.39
N GLY A 392 -41.36 -26.19 -21.39
CA GLY A 392 -41.03 -26.05 -22.80
C GLY A 392 -42.29 -26.06 -23.66
N ALA A 393 -42.11 -26.06 -24.99
CA ALA A 393 -43.22 -26.28 -25.91
C ALA A 393 -42.75 -27.03 -27.17
N ILE A 394 -43.71 -27.53 -27.95
CA ILE A 394 -43.53 -27.94 -29.34
C ILE A 394 -44.42 -27.08 -30.22
N ALA A 395 -43.79 -26.28 -31.08
CA ALA A 395 -44.48 -25.56 -32.15
C ALA A 395 -44.57 -26.46 -33.40
N ILE A 396 -45.79 -26.88 -33.75
CA ILE A 396 -46.06 -27.59 -35.00
C ILE A 396 -46.49 -26.56 -36.01
N MET A 397 -45.60 -26.22 -36.94
CA MET A 397 -45.96 -25.41 -38.09
C MET A 397 -46.56 -26.28 -39.20
N GLY A 398 -47.52 -25.73 -39.93
CA GLY A 398 -48.00 -26.25 -41.21
C GLY A 398 -48.19 -25.13 -42.21
N ASN A 399 -47.65 -25.29 -43.42
CA ASN A 399 -47.62 -24.25 -44.47
C ASN A 399 -47.03 -22.87 -44.02
N GLY A 400 -46.28 -22.84 -42.91
CA GLY A 400 -45.73 -21.62 -42.30
C GLY A 400 -46.61 -20.96 -41.23
N VAL A 401 -47.76 -21.55 -40.89
CA VAL A 401 -48.63 -21.14 -39.78
C VAL A 401 -48.36 -22.05 -38.58
N VAL A 402 -48.37 -21.52 -37.35
CA VAL A 402 -48.38 -22.38 -36.15
C VAL A 402 -49.76 -23.04 -36.03
N LEU A 403 -49.87 -24.30 -36.43
CA LEU A 403 -51.12 -25.06 -36.34
C LEU A 403 -51.41 -25.45 -34.88
N HIS A 404 -50.39 -25.88 -34.15
CA HIS A 404 -50.49 -26.25 -32.74
C HIS A 404 -49.26 -25.79 -31.97
N SER A 405 -49.48 -25.34 -30.73
CA SER A 405 -48.44 -25.22 -29.70
C SER A 405 -48.80 -26.16 -28.56
N VAL A 406 -47.92 -27.12 -28.25
CA VAL A 406 -48.10 -28.09 -27.17
C VAL A 406 -47.21 -27.69 -26.00
N SER A 407 -47.82 -27.33 -24.86
CA SER A 407 -47.07 -27.05 -23.63
C SER A 407 -46.45 -28.33 -23.05
N LEU A 408 -45.19 -28.26 -22.65
CA LEU A 408 -44.46 -29.31 -21.95
C LEU A 408 -44.14 -28.83 -20.53
N ALA A 409 -44.45 -29.64 -19.51
CA ALA A 409 -44.16 -29.32 -18.11
C ALA A 409 -43.58 -30.52 -17.36
N GLY A 410 -42.61 -30.28 -16.49
CA GLY A 410 -42.05 -31.28 -15.59
C GLY A 410 -41.29 -30.62 -14.44
N SER A 411 -40.62 -31.41 -13.60
CA SER A 411 -39.72 -30.87 -12.58
C SER A 411 -38.51 -31.75 -12.35
N GLY A 412 -37.33 -31.15 -12.26
CA GLY A 412 -36.12 -31.82 -11.82
C GLY A 412 -36.20 -32.17 -10.33
N ALA A 413 -36.14 -33.46 -10.03
CA ALA A 413 -36.05 -34.00 -8.69
C ALA A 413 -34.58 -34.16 -8.28
N GLY A 414 -34.27 -33.82 -7.04
CA GLY A 414 -32.93 -33.90 -6.48
C GLY A 414 -32.89 -33.27 -5.09
N PRO A 415 -31.77 -33.42 -4.36
CA PRO A 415 -31.55 -32.71 -3.12
C PRO A 415 -31.20 -31.25 -3.42
N MET A 416 -31.58 -30.35 -2.52
CA MET A 416 -31.30 -28.92 -2.63
C MET A 416 -31.05 -28.36 -1.24
N VAL A 417 -29.87 -27.81 -1.02
CA VAL A 417 -29.46 -27.31 0.30
C VAL A 417 -29.74 -25.82 0.43
N THR A 418 -30.47 -25.47 1.49
CA THR A 418 -30.64 -24.10 1.97
C THR A 418 -29.99 -23.96 3.36
N LEU A 419 -29.14 -22.94 3.51
CA LEU A 419 -28.51 -22.55 4.78
C LEU A 419 -29.28 -21.39 5.42
N GLY A 420 -29.45 -21.42 6.75
CA GLY A 420 -30.07 -20.31 7.49
C GLY A 420 -29.25 -19.00 7.48
N THR A 421 -27.95 -19.09 7.24
CA THR A 421 -27.05 -17.97 6.89
C THR A 421 -25.81 -18.51 6.18
N THR A 422 -25.22 -17.71 5.30
CA THR A 422 -23.94 -17.98 4.61
C THR A 422 -22.74 -17.30 5.29
N ALA A 423 -22.95 -16.55 6.37
CA ALA A 423 -21.89 -15.92 7.15
C ALA A 423 -22.19 -15.88 8.66
N LEU A 424 -21.14 -16.00 9.47
CA LEU A 424 -21.15 -15.78 10.92
C LEU A 424 -19.98 -14.87 11.34
N THR A 425 -20.23 -14.00 12.32
CA THR A 425 -19.20 -13.17 12.94
C THR A 425 -19.26 -13.33 14.45
N TYR A 426 -18.09 -13.55 15.05
CA TYR A 426 -17.90 -13.70 16.48
C TYR A 426 -17.37 -12.40 17.10
N ALA A 427 -17.80 -12.15 18.34
CA ALA A 427 -17.18 -11.12 19.17
C ALA A 427 -15.69 -11.43 19.41
N ALA A 428 -14.95 -10.42 19.85
CA ALA A 428 -13.54 -10.59 20.19
C ALA A 428 -13.39 -11.55 21.39
N GLN A 429 -12.53 -12.56 21.24
CA GLN A 429 -12.42 -13.71 22.14
C GLN A 429 -10.95 -13.87 22.57
N ASN A 430 -10.70 -14.14 23.85
CA ASN A 430 -9.32 -14.30 24.36
C ASN A 430 -8.63 -15.53 23.74
N MET A 431 -7.34 -15.41 23.40
CA MET A 431 -6.54 -16.54 22.90
C MET A 431 -6.64 -17.75 23.83
N GLY A 432 -6.81 -18.95 23.26
CA GLY A 432 -6.97 -20.20 24.01
C GLY A 432 -8.32 -20.38 24.72
N SER A 433 -9.29 -19.46 24.55
CA SER A 433 -10.66 -19.59 25.07
C SER A 433 -11.68 -19.78 23.94
N THR A 434 -12.69 -20.60 24.18
CA THR A 434 -13.73 -20.93 23.18
C THR A 434 -14.97 -20.08 23.39
N SER A 435 -15.52 -19.54 22.30
CA SER A 435 -16.78 -18.79 22.30
C SER A 435 -17.99 -19.65 22.63
N GLY A 436 -19.10 -19.01 23.01
CA GLY A 436 -20.42 -19.63 22.87
C GLY A 436 -20.67 -20.06 21.41
N ALA A 437 -21.39 -21.15 21.20
CA ALA A 437 -21.66 -21.67 19.87
C ALA A 437 -22.75 -20.85 19.16
N GLN A 438 -22.54 -20.51 17.89
CA GLN A 438 -23.59 -19.98 17.02
C GLN A 438 -24.16 -21.11 16.16
N SER A 439 -25.48 -21.16 16.01
CA SER A 439 -26.18 -22.25 15.32
C SER A 439 -26.67 -21.82 13.94
N VAL A 440 -26.47 -22.67 12.93
CA VAL A 440 -26.95 -22.48 11.56
C VAL A 440 -27.79 -23.68 11.14
N LEU A 441 -28.97 -23.41 10.60
CA LEU A 441 -29.84 -24.46 10.06
C LEU A 441 -29.34 -24.91 8.68
N LEU A 442 -29.12 -26.21 8.52
CA LEU A 442 -28.88 -26.86 7.23
C LEU A 442 -30.15 -27.62 6.85
N SER A 443 -30.79 -27.22 5.75
CA SER A 443 -32.12 -27.74 5.35
C SER A 443 -32.09 -28.34 3.95
N ASN A 444 -32.63 -29.55 3.78
CA ASN A 444 -32.90 -30.10 2.46
C ASN A 444 -34.27 -29.61 1.97
N THR A 445 -34.26 -28.54 1.19
CA THR A 445 -35.44 -27.99 0.49
C THR A 445 -35.71 -28.69 -0.85
N GLY A 446 -34.96 -29.75 -1.17
CA GLY A 446 -35.13 -30.57 -2.36
C GLY A 446 -36.23 -31.62 -2.24
N SER A 447 -36.45 -32.38 -3.31
CA SER A 447 -37.50 -33.40 -3.41
C SER A 447 -37.00 -34.84 -3.27
N THR A 448 -35.68 -35.05 -3.16
CA THR A 448 -35.06 -36.34 -2.82
C THR A 448 -34.16 -36.17 -1.60
N SER A 449 -33.81 -37.29 -0.94
CA SER A 449 -32.85 -37.26 0.16
C SER A 449 -31.50 -36.67 -0.27
N LEU A 450 -30.89 -35.93 0.65
CA LEU A 450 -29.53 -35.38 0.60
C LEU A 450 -28.57 -36.39 1.23
N SER A 451 -27.43 -36.67 0.59
CA SER A 451 -26.36 -37.52 1.10
C SER A 451 -25.14 -36.67 1.49
N LEU A 452 -24.92 -36.50 2.80
CA LEU A 452 -23.81 -35.70 3.34
C LEU A 452 -22.51 -36.49 3.31
N THR A 453 -21.50 -35.97 2.60
CA THR A 453 -20.16 -36.56 2.49
C THR A 453 -19.21 -36.00 3.55
N SER A 454 -19.24 -34.70 3.82
CA SER A 454 -18.47 -34.08 4.89
C SER A 454 -19.05 -32.74 5.35
N ILE A 455 -18.84 -32.40 6.62
CA ILE A 455 -19.04 -31.06 7.18
C ILE A 455 -17.77 -30.75 7.98
N ALA A 456 -17.02 -29.73 7.55
CA ALA A 456 -15.72 -29.39 8.15
C ALA A 456 -15.56 -27.88 8.30
N ALA A 457 -15.00 -27.46 9.44
CA ALA A 457 -14.59 -26.07 9.68
C ALA A 457 -13.08 -25.90 9.44
N SER A 458 -12.64 -24.68 9.13
CA SER A 458 -11.23 -24.33 8.88
C SER A 458 -10.76 -23.16 9.76
N GLY A 459 -9.44 -23.10 10.01
CA GLY A 459 -8.83 -22.09 10.87
C GLY A 459 -9.12 -22.31 12.36
N ASP A 460 -9.32 -21.22 13.10
CA ASP A 460 -9.60 -21.22 14.55
C ASP A 460 -11.07 -21.55 14.88
N PHE A 461 -11.77 -22.27 14.00
CA PHE A 461 -13.19 -22.56 14.11
C PHE A 461 -13.43 -24.07 14.12
N ALA A 462 -14.33 -24.52 14.98
CA ALA A 462 -14.81 -25.89 15.04
C ALA A 462 -16.31 -25.95 14.73
N VAL A 463 -16.78 -27.07 14.18
CA VAL A 463 -18.20 -27.33 13.91
C VAL A 463 -18.60 -28.68 14.50
N THR A 464 -19.77 -28.72 15.11
CA THR A 464 -20.46 -29.95 15.53
C THR A 464 -21.86 -29.95 14.94
N HIS A 465 -22.42 -31.12 14.62
CA HIS A 465 -23.71 -31.20 13.94
C HIS A 465 -24.49 -32.48 14.29
N ASN A 466 -25.81 -32.45 14.14
CA ASN A 466 -26.69 -33.61 14.33
C ASN A 466 -27.26 -34.18 13.01
N CYS A 467 -26.71 -33.80 11.86
CA CYS A 467 -27.22 -34.10 10.52
C CYS A 467 -27.15 -35.57 10.05
N GLY A 468 -26.57 -36.49 10.84
CA GLY A 468 -26.33 -37.87 10.42
C GLY A 468 -25.49 -37.95 9.14
N THR A 469 -25.81 -38.89 8.26
CA THR A 469 -25.23 -39.05 6.92
C THR A 469 -26.07 -38.40 5.81
N GLY A 470 -27.14 -37.68 6.15
CA GLY A 470 -28.09 -37.20 5.15
C GLY A 470 -29.41 -36.68 5.71
N LEU A 471 -30.15 -35.94 4.89
CA LEU A 471 -31.43 -35.31 5.24
C LEU A 471 -32.52 -35.72 4.25
N ALA A 472 -33.65 -36.22 4.75
CA ALA A 472 -34.84 -36.45 3.92
C ALA A 472 -35.42 -35.13 3.37
N PRO A 473 -36.25 -35.15 2.31
CA PRO A 473 -36.94 -33.98 1.79
C PRO A 473 -37.69 -33.21 2.88
N GLY A 474 -37.53 -31.88 2.93
CA GLY A 474 -38.15 -31.01 3.93
C GLY A 474 -37.53 -31.08 5.33
N SER A 475 -36.57 -31.97 5.57
CA SER A 475 -35.88 -32.11 6.87
C SER A 475 -34.70 -31.17 7.00
N PHE A 476 -34.35 -30.85 8.25
CA PHE A 476 -33.25 -29.96 8.61
C PHE A 476 -32.45 -30.49 9.81
N CYS A 477 -31.25 -29.96 9.98
CA CYS A 477 -30.38 -30.19 11.13
C CYS A 477 -29.69 -28.89 11.57
N GLY A 478 -29.09 -28.91 12.77
CA GLY A 478 -28.31 -27.80 13.31
C GLY A 478 -26.80 -28.04 13.14
N LEU A 479 -26.12 -27.03 12.60
CA LEU A 479 -24.67 -26.88 12.65
C LEU A 479 -24.34 -25.92 13.80
N ASN A 480 -23.60 -26.35 14.82
CA ASN A 480 -23.15 -25.53 15.92
C ASN A 480 -21.65 -25.23 15.75
N ILE A 481 -21.34 -23.99 15.42
CA ILE A 481 -19.98 -23.51 15.17
C ILE A 481 -19.46 -22.81 16.44
N THR A 482 -18.17 -22.96 16.76
CA THR A 482 -17.48 -22.21 17.82
C THR A 482 -16.18 -21.59 17.31
N PHE A 483 -15.76 -20.48 17.91
CA PHE A 483 -14.49 -19.80 17.64
C PHE A 483 -13.53 -19.93 18.84
N SER A 484 -12.30 -20.36 18.58
CA SER A 484 -11.26 -20.61 19.60
C SER A 484 -9.91 -20.04 19.12
N PRO A 485 -9.67 -18.72 19.24
CA PRO A 485 -8.50 -18.08 18.65
C PRO A 485 -7.17 -18.64 19.16
N THR A 486 -6.30 -19.00 18.22
CA THR A 486 -4.93 -19.49 18.47
C THR A 486 -3.89 -18.37 18.39
N ALA A 487 -4.24 -17.22 17.81
CA ALA A 487 -3.42 -16.03 17.72
C ALA A 487 -4.27 -14.75 17.79
N ALA A 488 -3.64 -13.63 18.13
CA ALA A 488 -4.30 -12.32 18.21
C ALA A 488 -4.62 -11.72 16.82
N GLY A 489 -5.53 -10.75 16.80
CA GLY A 489 -5.95 -10.05 15.58
C GLY A 489 -7.11 -10.73 14.84
N SER A 490 -7.37 -10.32 13.60
CA SER A 490 -8.47 -10.86 12.79
C SER A 490 -8.22 -12.32 12.42
N ARG A 491 -9.24 -13.17 12.60
CA ARG A 491 -9.19 -14.60 12.28
C ARG A 491 -10.39 -14.95 11.39
N THR A 492 -10.12 -15.63 10.28
CA THR A 492 -11.11 -16.01 9.27
C THR A 492 -11.07 -17.49 8.99
N GLY A 493 -12.22 -18.07 8.68
CA GLY A 493 -12.36 -19.49 8.33
C GLY A 493 -13.65 -19.74 7.54
N THR A 494 -13.94 -21.01 7.30
CA THR A 494 -15.14 -21.46 6.58
C THR A 494 -15.66 -22.75 7.17
N VAL A 495 -16.98 -22.91 7.30
CA VAL A 495 -17.57 -24.26 7.23
C VAL A 495 -17.76 -24.60 5.76
N SER A 496 -17.31 -25.78 5.34
CA SER A 496 -17.64 -26.39 4.06
C SER A 496 -18.53 -27.61 4.31
N ILE A 497 -19.68 -27.64 3.64
CA ILE A 497 -20.59 -28.78 3.58
C ILE A 497 -20.41 -29.39 2.19
N THR A 498 -20.13 -30.69 2.12
CA THR A 498 -19.95 -31.42 0.87
C THR A 498 -20.99 -32.53 0.80
N ASP A 499 -21.83 -32.51 -0.23
CA ASP A 499 -22.93 -33.44 -0.44
C ASP A 499 -23.24 -33.67 -1.94
N ASP A 500 -24.36 -34.32 -2.22
CA ASP A 500 -24.85 -34.66 -3.56
C ASP A 500 -25.84 -33.64 -4.17
N ALA A 501 -26.06 -32.49 -3.53
CA ALA A 501 -26.88 -31.43 -4.11
C ALA A 501 -26.14 -30.67 -5.22
N TYR A 502 -26.90 -30.14 -6.19
CA TYR A 502 -26.36 -29.40 -7.34
C TYR A 502 -25.49 -28.17 -6.95
N ASN A 503 -25.68 -27.62 -5.75
CA ASN A 503 -24.92 -26.49 -5.22
C ASN A 503 -23.77 -26.89 -4.26
N SER A 504 -23.37 -28.16 -4.24
CA SER A 504 -22.27 -28.68 -3.43
C SER A 504 -20.89 -28.23 -3.96
N PRO A 505 -19.93 -27.87 -3.09
CA PRO A 505 -20.05 -27.71 -1.65
C PRO A 505 -20.63 -26.34 -1.26
N GLN A 506 -21.59 -26.32 -0.32
CA GLN A 506 -22.12 -25.08 0.25
C GLN A 506 -21.19 -24.61 1.38
N THR A 507 -21.03 -23.29 1.53
CA THR A 507 -20.08 -22.72 2.50
C THR A 507 -20.70 -21.66 3.40
N ILE A 508 -20.18 -21.58 4.63
CA ILE A 508 -20.46 -20.52 5.60
C ILE A 508 -19.14 -19.80 5.89
N SER A 509 -19.04 -18.52 5.55
CA SER A 509 -17.86 -17.70 5.89
C SER A 509 -17.85 -17.35 7.38
N LEU A 510 -16.71 -17.49 8.04
CA LEU A 510 -16.54 -17.26 9.47
C LEU A 510 -15.52 -16.15 9.72
N SER A 511 -15.84 -15.21 10.60
CA SER A 511 -14.91 -14.18 11.07
C SER A 511 -14.96 -14.00 12.59
N GLY A 512 -13.83 -13.64 13.18
CA GLY A 512 -13.68 -13.36 14.61
C GLY A 512 -12.41 -12.57 14.88
N THR A 513 -12.16 -12.21 16.13
CA THR A 513 -10.91 -11.53 16.53
C THR A 513 -10.34 -12.15 17.80
N GLY A 514 -9.07 -12.57 17.73
CA GLY A 514 -8.32 -13.01 18.89
C GLY A 514 -7.81 -11.82 19.71
N LEU A 515 -8.10 -11.82 21.01
CA LEU A 515 -7.53 -10.89 21.98
C LEU A 515 -6.31 -11.54 22.63
N GLY A 516 -5.14 -10.94 22.45
CA GLY A 516 -3.90 -11.33 23.11
C GLY A 516 -3.56 -10.48 24.35
N GLY A 517 -2.42 -10.76 24.96
CA GLY A 517 -1.76 -9.82 25.86
C GLY A 517 -1.24 -8.59 25.10
N VAL A 518 -1.15 -7.45 25.77
CA VAL A 518 -0.61 -6.21 25.19
C VAL A 518 0.40 -5.61 26.17
N ALA A 519 1.68 -5.75 25.85
CA ALA A 519 2.77 -5.20 26.64
C ALA A 519 2.78 -3.67 26.56
N ALA A 520 2.71 -3.00 27.71
CA ALA A 520 2.87 -1.56 27.84
C ALA A 520 4.00 -1.26 28.83
N LEU A 521 5.08 -0.65 28.33
CA LEU A 521 6.27 -0.29 29.12
C LEU A 521 6.24 1.21 29.45
N SER A 522 6.38 1.55 30.74
CA SER A 522 6.40 2.94 31.21
C SER A 522 7.40 3.16 32.35
N PRO A 523 8.37 4.11 32.19
CA PRO A 523 8.68 4.88 30.99
C PRO A 523 9.35 4.04 29.88
N THR A 524 9.28 4.48 28.63
CA THR A 524 9.97 3.86 27.48
C THR A 524 11.43 4.29 27.33
N THR A 525 11.91 5.24 28.15
CA THR A 525 13.29 5.70 28.16
C THR A 525 13.81 5.87 29.59
N LEU A 526 15.05 5.50 29.86
CA LEU A 526 15.74 5.77 31.13
C LEU A 526 17.05 6.53 30.89
N THR A 527 17.27 7.58 31.70
CA THR A 527 18.51 8.37 31.67
C THR A 527 19.20 8.34 33.03
N PHE A 528 20.43 7.85 33.05
CA PHE A 528 21.26 7.72 34.24
C PHE A 528 22.24 8.89 34.32
N ALA A 529 22.20 9.61 35.44
CA ALA A 529 23.17 10.67 35.74
C ALA A 529 24.61 10.11 35.75
N GLY A 530 25.59 10.97 35.45
CA GLY A 530 26.99 10.57 35.27
C GLY A 530 27.55 9.74 36.42
N ARG A 531 28.24 8.64 36.09
CA ARG A 531 28.87 7.73 37.04
C ARG A 531 30.33 7.52 36.67
N SER A 532 31.21 7.48 37.67
CA SER A 532 32.61 7.12 37.49
C SER A 532 32.71 5.72 36.88
N VAL A 533 33.66 5.50 35.96
CA VAL A 533 33.92 4.19 35.37
C VAL A 533 34.08 3.11 36.46
N GLY A 534 33.36 2.00 36.32
CA GLY A 534 33.29 0.91 37.31
C GLY A 534 32.30 1.10 38.46
N SER A 535 31.62 2.25 38.58
CA SER A 535 30.64 2.53 39.65
C SER A 535 29.20 2.29 39.19
N THR A 536 28.52 1.31 39.81
CA THR A 536 27.10 1.00 39.55
C THR A 536 26.17 2.08 40.09
N SER A 537 25.15 2.45 39.32
CA SER A 537 24.08 3.38 39.73
C SER A 537 23.10 2.75 40.73
N ALA A 538 22.30 3.59 41.40
CA ALA A 538 21.01 3.12 41.91
C ALA A 538 20.13 2.62 40.75
N ALA A 539 19.24 1.66 41.02
CA ALA A 539 18.33 1.14 40.01
C ALA A 539 17.22 2.15 39.66
N GLN A 540 16.88 2.25 38.39
CA GLN A 540 15.66 2.91 37.91
C GLN A 540 14.67 1.83 37.43
N THR A 541 13.37 2.05 37.62
CA THR A 541 12.35 1.01 37.35
C THR A 541 11.43 1.40 36.21
N VAL A 542 11.19 0.47 35.29
CA VAL A 542 10.11 0.50 34.30
C VAL A 542 9.02 -0.47 34.71
N THR A 543 7.77 -0.03 34.62
CA THR A 543 6.61 -0.91 34.83
C THR A 543 6.22 -1.52 33.49
N LEU A 544 6.16 -2.85 33.43
CA LEU A 544 5.49 -3.60 32.37
C LEU A 544 4.05 -3.89 32.82
N THR A 545 3.08 -3.36 32.10
CA THR A 545 1.65 -3.64 32.31
C THR A 545 1.12 -4.46 31.15
N ASN A 546 0.37 -5.53 31.41
CA ASN A 546 -0.43 -6.18 30.40
C ASN A 546 -1.77 -5.44 30.27
N SER A 547 -1.88 -4.57 29.28
CA SER A 547 -3.10 -3.82 28.95
C SER A 547 -4.08 -4.60 28.06
N GLY A 548 -3.76 -5.86 27.74
CA GLY A 548 -4.59 -6.75 26.93
C GLY A 548 -5.66 -7.50 27.74
N GLY A 549 -6.64 -8.06 27.02
CA GLY A 549 -7.74 -8.84 27.61
C GLY A 549 -7.37 -10.28 27.98
N ALA A 550 -6.26 -10.81 27.43
CA ALA A 550 -5.75 -12.15 27.70
C ALA A 550 -4.39 -12.11 28.42
N VAL A 551 -3.89 -13.28 28.85
CA VAL A 551 -2.57 -13.43 29.47
C VAL A 551 -1.47 -13.09 28.45
N LEU A 552 -0.47 -12.32 28.89
CA LEU A 552 0.77 -12.04 28.17
C LEU A 552 1.82 -13.08 28.58
N HIS A 553 2.44 -13.76 27.62
CA HIS A 553 3.54 -14.70 27.85
C HIS A 553 4.88 -14.00 27.58
N ILE A 554 5.75 -13.95 28.59
CA ILE A 554 7.06 -13.28 28.52
C ILE A 554 8.13 -14.33 28.28
N ALA A 555 8.76 -14.27 27.10
CA ALA A 555 9.81 -15.20 26.68
C ALA A 555 11.20 -14.76 27.18
N SER A 556 11.51 -13.45 27.16
CA SER A 556 12.78 -12.93 27.66
C SER A 556 12.75 -11.42 27.97
N ILE A 557 13.67 -11.00 28.84
CA ILE A 557 14.01 -9.59 29.11
C ILE A 557 15.54 -9.49 29.07
N LEU A 558 16.10 -8.85 28.04
CA LEU A 558 17.55 -8.76 27.83
C LEU A 558 18.03 -7.30 27.81
N PRO A 559 18.93 -6.88 28.73
CA PRO A 559 19.62 -5.60 28.64
C PRO A 559 20.84 -5.68 27.71
N SER A 560 21.30 -4.54 27.22
CA SER A 560 22.49 -4.42 26.35
C SER A 560 23.43 -3.28 26.78
N GLY A 561 24.73 -3.43 26.48
CA GLY A 561 25.75 -2.44 26.81
C GLY A 561 26.16 -2.43 28.29
N ASP A 562 26.38 -1.24 28.84
CA ASP A 562 26.82 -1.01 30.23
C ASP A 562 25.66 -1.11 31.26
N PHE A 563 24.60 -1.84 30.92
CA PHE A 563 23.36 -1.89 31.68
C PHE A 563 23.01 -3.33 32.08
N ALA A 564 22.57 -3.50 33.32
CA ALA A 564 22.09 -4.77 33.87
C ALA A 564 20.66 -4.60 34.39
N HIS A 565 19.94 -5.71 34.56
CA HIS A 565 18.55 -5.68 35.02
C HIS A 565 18.24 -6.76 36.07
N THR A 566 17.18 -6.51 36.83
CA THR A 566 16.42 -7.49 37.61
C THR A 566 14.94 -7.28 37.31
N SER A 567 14.09 -8.28 37.58
CA SER A 567 12.66 -8.21 37.24
C SER A 567 11.80 -8.94 38.26
N THR A 568 10.59 -8.41 38.51
CA THR A 568 9.52 -9.09 39.26
C THR A 568 8.50 -9.75 38.33
N CYS A 569 8.72 -9.73 37.02
CA CYS A 569 7.84 -10.36 36.03
C CYS A 569 8.06 -11.88 36.01
N ALA A 570 6.97 -12.64 36.17
CA ALA A 570 6.96 -14.07 35.85
C ALA A 570 6.95 -14.28 34.32
N THR A 571 7.06 -15.53 33.88
CA THR A 571 6.91 -15.91 32.46
C THR A 571 5.50 -15.69 31.91
N THR A 572 4.52 -15.34 32.76
CA THR A 572 3.19 -14.90 32.38
C THR A 572 2.75 -13.68 33.19
N LEU A 573 1.96 -12.81 32.58
CA LEU A 573 1.35 -11.64 33.21
C LEU A 573 -0.13 -11.59 32.86
N ALA A 574 -1.00 -11.71 33.86
CA ALA A 574 -2.46 -11.74 33.67
C ALA A 574 -2.99 -10.42 33.07
N ALA A 575 -4.20 -10.46 32.48
CA ALA A 575 -4.88 -9.28 31.97
C ALA A 575 -5.01 -8.20 33.06
N ALA A 576 -4.72 -6.94 32.71
CA ALA A 576 -4.63 -5.79 33.60
C ALA A 576 -3.61 -5.87 34.76
N ALA A 577 -2.75 -6.90 34.82
CA ALA A 577 -1.69 -7.00 35.81
C ALA A 577 -0.40 -6.26 35.38
N SER A 578 0.43 -5.88 36.36
CA SER A 578 1.69 -5.18 36.14
C SER A 578 2.85 -5.76 36.96
N CYS A 579 4.07 -5.69 36.42
CA CYS A 579 5.31 -6.09 37.07
C CYS A 579 6.43 -5.06 36.82
N SER A 580 7.52 -5.13 37.60
CA SER A 580 8.60 -4.14 37.60
C SER A 580 9.89 -4.71 37.02
N ILE A 581 10.53 -3.94 36.12
CA ILE A 581 11.86 -4.20 35.56
C ILE A 581 12.80 -3.13 36.11
N SER A 582 13.76 -3.50 36.96
CA SER A 582 14.69 -2.56 37.61
C SER A 582 16.08 -2.65 36.98
N VAL A 583 16.54 -1.54 36.41
CA VAL A 583 17.73 -1.41 35.56
C VAL A 583 18.81 -0.59 36.25
N THR A 584 20.06 -1.04 36.18
CA THR A 584 21.25 -0.35 36.72
C THR A 584 22.28 -0.09 35.63
N PHE A 585 22.99 1.05 35.72
CA PHE A 585 24.05 1.46 34.81
C PHE A 585 25.43 1.38 35.50
N THR A 586 26.40 0.72 34.87
CA THR A 586 27.77 0.57 35.36
C THR A 586 28.76 0.86 34.22
N PRO A 587 29.18 2.12 34.02
CA PRO A 587 29.97 2.50 32.86
C PRO A 587 31.33 1.79 32.81
N THR A 588 31.65 1.15 31.68
CA THR A 588 32.91 0.41 31.47
C THR A 588 34.03 1.29 30.89
N ALA A 589 33.70 2.43 30.30
CA ALA A 589 34.63 3.49 29.91
C ALA A 589 33.92 4.86 29.88
N ALA A 590 34.69 5.94 29.84
CA ALA A 590 34.16 7.31 29.85
C ALA A 590 33.46 7.71 28.54
N GLY A 591 32.64 8.76 28.60
CA GLY A 591 31.84 9.26 27.48
C GLY A 591 30.36 8.83 27.55
N ALA A 592 29.59 9.17 26.52
CA ALA A 592 28.18 8.78 26.42
C ALA A 592 28.05 7.27 26.15
N ARG A 593 27.17 6.60 26.90
CA ARG A 593 26.88 5.17 26.78
C ARG A 593 25.39 4.98 26.49
N GLY A 594 25.09 4.37 25.36
CA GLY A 594 23.74 3.95 24.98
C GLY A 594 23.54 2.45 25.20
N GLY A 595 22.30 2.04 25.34
CA GLY A 595 21.88 0.65 25.45
C GLY A 595 20.37 0.51 25.34
N SER A 596 19.87 -0.69 25.56
CA SER A 596 18.44 -0.99 25.59
C SER A 596 18.12 -2.09 26.60
N VAL A 597 16.87 -2.17 27.03
CA VAL A 597 16.26 -3.43 27.47
C VAL A 597 15.27 -3.86 26.40
N VAL A 598 15.37 -5.10 25.93
CA VAL A 598 14.45 -5.70 24.96
C VAL A 598 13.57 -6.73 25.66
N LEU A 599 12.26 -6.59 25.51
CA LEU A 599 11.22 -7.51 25.99
C LEU A 599 10.73 -8.36 24.82
N THR A 600 10.90 -9.68 24.91
CA THR A 600 10.29 -10.62 23.95
C THR A 600 9.08 -11.27 24.60
N SER A 601 7.91 -11.14 23.97
CA SER A 601 6.63 -11.69 24.43
C SER A 601 5.76 -12.19 23.27
N ASP A 602 4.55 -12.67 23.56
CA ASP A 602 3.50 -13.00 22.57
C ASP A 602 2.58 -11.80 22.20
N ALA A 603 2.85 -10.60 22.73
CA ALA A 603 2.15 -9.39 22.30
C ALA A 603 2.44 -9.05 20.83
N ALA A 604 1.47 -8.45 20.14
CA ALA A 604 1.62 -8.00 18.75
C ALA A 604 2.64 -6.86 18.55
N SER A 605 3.11 -6.23 19.63
CA SER A 605 4.19 -5.23 19.69
C SER A 605 5.59 -5.83 19.79
N SER A 606 5.69 -7.13 20.11
CA SER A 606 6.94 -7.83 20.39
C SER A 606 7.88 -7.87 19.17
N PRO A 607 9.20 -7.61 19.33
CA PRO A 607 9.89 -7.27 20.57
C PRO A 607 9.79 -5.78 20.95
N ASP A 608 9.30 -5.50 22.15
CA ASP A 608 9.26 -4.15 22.72
C ASP A 608 10.62 -3.74 23.28
N SER A 609 10.93 -2.44 23.35
CA SER A 609 12.21 -1.99 23.92
C SER A 609 12.16 -0.66 24.69
N ILE A 610 13.04 -0.57 25.68
CA ILE A 610 13.31 0.63 26.50
C ILE A 610 14.67 1.18 26.08
N ILE A 611 14.76 2.47 25.75
CA ILE A 611 16.04 3.11 25.40
C ILE A 611 16.77 3.52 26.69
N LEU A 612 18.04 3.14 26.81
CA LEU A 612 18.90 3.45 27.96
C LEU A 612 20.01 4.41 27.56
N THR A 613 20.21 5.46 28.37
CA THR A 613 21.29 6.43 28.19
C THR A 613 21.99 6.72 29.52
N GLY A 614 23.31 6.84 29.51
CA GLY A 614 24.10 7.32 30.65
C GLY A 614 25.45 7.89 30.21
N THR A 615 26.20 8.47 31.15
CA THR A 615 27.56 8.96 30.88
C THR A 615 28.57 8.35 31.86
N GLY A 616 29.60 7.72 31.30
CA GLY A 616 30.79 7.34 32.04
C GLY A 616 31.66 8.57 32.28
N VAL A 617 32.03 8.82 33.52
CA VAL A 617 32.93 9.91 33.91
C VAL A 617 34.33 9.32 34.16
N ALA A 618 35.34 9.87 33.50
CA ALA A 618 36.73 9.47 33.75
C ALA A 618 37.14 9.86 35.18
N ALA A 619 37.97 9.04 35.82
CA ALA A 619 38.52 9.32 37.16
C ALA A 619 39.24 10.69 37.21
N PRO A 620 39.36 11.33 38.38
CA PRO A 620 40.23 12.49 38.54
C PRO A 620 41.69 12.04 38.38
N VAL A 621 42.53 12.86 37.75
CA VAL A 621 43.94 12.57 37.45
C VAL A 621 44.77 13.75 37.92
N VAL A 622 45.77 13.48 38.75
CA VAL A 622 46.65 14.50 39.33
C VAL A 622 47.89 14.68 38.45
N ALA A 623 48.20 15.93 38.11
CA ALA A 623 49.45 16.33 37.47
C ALA A 623 50.08 17.52 38.22
N PHE A 624 51.40 17.57 38.23
CA PHE A 624 52.20 18.65 38.82
C PHE A 624 53.09 19.30 37.76
N SER A 625 53.24 20.63 37.84
CA SER A 625 54.20 21.37 37.01
C SER A 625 54.84 22.53 37.80
N PRO A 626 56.19 22.57 37.96
CA PRO A 626 57.15 21.52 37.61
C PRO A 626 56.96 20.23 38.46
N PRO A 627 57.50 19.07 38.03
CA PRO A 627 57.40 17.80 38.75
C PRO A 627 58.35 17.67 39.96
N SER A 628 59.24 18.64 40.16
CA SER A 628 60.14 18.75 41.31
C SER A 628 60.52 20.21 41.57
N LEU A 629 60.98 20.51 42.79
CA LEU A 629 61.54 21.81 43.17
C LEU A 629 62.97 21.65 43.71
N THR A 630 63.84 22.56 43.29
CA THR A 630 65.22 22.68 43.80
C THR A 630 65.46 24.14 44.15
N PHE A 631 65.51 24.43 45.45
CA PHE A 631 65.89 25.74 45.96
C PHE A 631 67.39 25.95 45.82
N GLU A 632 67.78 27.20 45.59
CA GLU A 632 69.19 27.61 45.61
C GLU A 632 69.79 27.53 47.02
N ASN A 633 71.08 27.86 47.13
CA ASN A 633 71.82 27.87 48.37
C ASN A 633 71.27 28.93 49.34
N GLN A 634 70.52 28.50 50.38
CA GLN A 634 69.90 29.39 51.36
C GLN A 634 70.76 29.47 52.63
N ALA A 635 71.00 30.68 53.16
CA ALA A 635 71.78 30.85 54.38
C ALA A 635 71.05 30.28 55.60
N VAL A 636 71.76 29.55 56.46
CA VAL A 636 71.18 28.96 57.68
C VAL A 636 70.56 30.04 58.57
N GLY A 637 69.32 29.80 59.02
CA GLY A 637 68.53 30.76 59.81
C GLY A 637 67.76 31.81 58.99
N THR A 638 67.73 31.69 57.65
CA THR A 638 66.94 32.58 56.78
C THR A 638 65.95 31.79 55.91
N THR A 639 64.85 32.42 55.51
CA THR A 639 63.80 31.82 54.66
C THR A 639 63.95 32.27 53.22
N SER A 640 63.80 31.34 52.28
CA SER A 640 63.83 31.61 50.83
C SER A 640 62.62 32.39 50.34
N SER A 641 62.71 32.95 49.14
CA SER A 641 61.54 33.26 48.33
C SER A 641 60.70 31.98 48.07
N ALA A 642 59.41 32.16 47.79
CA ALA A 642 58.52 31.04 47.52
C ALA A 642 58.71 30.50 46.10
N MET A 643 58.90 29.18 45.95
CA MET A 643 58.82 28.48 44.68
C MET A 643 57.47 27.78 44.55
N ASN A 644 56.86 27.85 43.36
CA ASN A 644 55.49 27.41 43.11
C ASN A 644 55.43 26.15 42.25
N VAL A 645 54.54 25.22 42.60
CA VAL A 645 54.10 24.10 41.77
C VAL A 645 52.61 24.25 41.48
N VAL A 646 52.22 24.08 40.23
CA VAL A 646 50.81 24.00 39.82
C VAL A 646 50.32 22.57 39.97
N LEU A 647 49.35 22.35 40.85
CA LEU A 647 48.57 21.11 40.94
C LEU A 647 47.37 21.23 39.99
N SER A 648 47.25 20.30 39.04
CA SER A 648 46.17 20.28 38.05
C SER A 648 45.38 18.98 38.11
N ASN A 649 44.05 19.06 37.97
CA ASN A 649 43.19 17.92 37.74
C ASN A 649 42.96 17.74 36.23
N THR A 650 43.75 16.87 35.59
CA THR A 650 43.63 16.55 34.17
C THR A 650 42.60 15.45 33.89
N GLY A 651 41.89 14.96 34.92
CA GLY A 651 40.85 13.95 34.82
C GLY A 651 39.45 14.52 34.56
N GLY A 652 38.49 13.63 34.31
CA GLY A 652 37.11 13.98 33.95
C GLY A 652 36.14 14.18 35.12
N ALA A 653 36.53 13.79 36.33
CA ALA A 653 35.75 13.95 37.56
C ALA A 653 36.40 14.97 38.50
N ALA A 654 35.67 15.42 39.52
CA ALA A 654 36.22 16.31 40.54
C ALA A 654 37.26 15.58 41.43
N LEU A 655 38.43 16.19 41.55
CA LEU A 655 39.47 15.84 42.51
C LEU A 655 39.07 16.38 43.88
N THR A 656 38.84 15.53 44.86
CA THR A 656 38.67 15.93 46.27
C THR A 656 40.03 15.82 46.95
N ILE A 657 40.46 16.86 47.67
CA ILE A 657 41.75 16.90 48.38
C ILE A 657 41.49 16.78 49.88
N SER A 658 42.05 15.74 50.49
CA SER A 658 41.89 15.43 51.92
C SER A 658 42.92 16.14 52.79
N SER A 659 44.15 16.33 52.31
CA SER A 659 45.20 17.11 52.96
C SER A 659 46.37 17.40 52.00
N ILE A 660 47.12 18.45 52.31
CA ILE A 660 48.40 18.80 51.65
C ILE A 660 49.43 19.09 52.74
N GLY A 661 50.68 18.67 52.56
CA GLY A 661 51.77 18.96 53.49
C GLY A 661 53.15 18.55 52.97
N SER A 662 54.20 18.82 53.75
CA SER A 662 55.58 18.41 53.47
C SER A 662 56.05 17.32 54.43
N SER A 663 56.97 16.46 53.99
CA SER A 663 57.58 15.43 54.84
C SER A 663 58.72 15.94 55.73
N ASN A 664 59.07 17.23 55.67
CA ASN A 664 60.18 17.83 56.42
C ASN A 664 59.86 19.29 56.77
N SER A 665 59.93 19.64 58.05
CA SER A 665 59.50 20.93 58.60
C SER A 665 60.32 22.14 58.14
N VAL A 666 61.54 21.94 57.61
CA VAL A 666 62.33 23.04 57.03
C VAL A 666 61.79 23.53 55.67
N PHE A 667 60.78 22.85 55.12
CA PHE A 667 60.03 23.27 53.94
C PHE A 667 58.56 23.50 54.32
N ALA A 668 58.15 24.77 54.43
CA ALA A 668 56.75 25.11 54.65
C ALA A 668 55.96 25.08 53.34
N VAL A 669 54.65 24.79 53.43
CA VAL A 669 53.71 24.72 52.30
C VAL A 669 52.57 25.70 52.51
N THR A 670 52.21 26.41 51.44
CA THR A 670 51.05 27.30 51.34
C THR A 670 50.28 26.96 50.06
N HIS A 671 48.95 27.12 50.04
CA HIS A 671 48.16 26.77 48.86
C HIS A 671 46.81 27.49 48.76
N ASN A 672 46.29 27.63 47.55
CA ASN A 672 44.94 28.15 47.27
C ASN A 672 43.93 27.07 46.80
N CYS A 673 44.29 25.78 46.88
CA CYS A 673 43.54 24.64 46.31
C CYS A 673 42.16 24.30 46.90
N GLY A 674 41.69 25.04 47.91
CA GLY A 674 40.43 24.72 48.61
C GLY A 674 40.39 23.29 49.14
N GLY A 675 39.22 22.64 49.05
CA GLY A 675 39.03 21.22 49.33
C GLY A 675 39.06 20.31 48.10
N GLY A 676 39.42 20.83 46.92
CA GLY A 676 39.36 20.08 45.67
C GLY A 676 39.34 20.91 44.40
N LEU A 677 39.49 20.24 43.25
CA LEU A 677 39.53 20.82 41.91
C LEU A 677 38.50 20.17 40.99
N THR A 678 37.70 20.99 40.31
CA THR A 678 36.88 20.56 39.17
C THR A 678 37.74 19.99 38.02
N ALA A 679 37.12 19.23 37.12
CA ALA A 679 37.80 18.68 35.94
C ALA A 679 38.43 19.80 35.10
N GLY A 680 39.67 19.59 34.64
CA GLY A 680 40.45 20.59 33.88
C GLY A 680 40.92 21.81 34.69
N SER A 681 40.66 21.87 35.99
CA SER A 681 41.01 23.01 36.85
C SER A 681 42.33 22.79 37.59
N SER A 682 42.99 23.88 38.00
CA SER A 682 44.29 23.85 38.69
C SER A 682 44.38 24.86 39.84
N CYS A 683 45.39 24.69 40.69
CA CYS A 683 45.72 25.55 41.81
C CYS A 683 47.24 25.60 42.05
N THR A 684 47.69 26.47 42.93
CA THR A 684 49.12 26.70 43.21
C THR A 684 49.49 26.24 44.62
N LEU A 685 50.59 25.50 44.70
CA LEU A 685 51.27 25.06 45.91
C LEU A 685 52.58 25.84 46.02
N GLY A 686 52.63 26.84 46.91
CA GLY A 686 53.81 27.66 47.17
C GLY A 686 54.62 27.11 48.33
N MET A 687 55.92 26.90 48.12
CA MET A 687 56.84 26.34 49.11
C MET A 687 57.99 27.30 49.44
N THR A 688 58.43 27.31 50.69
CA THR A 688 59.58 28.10 51.17
C THR A 688 60.54 27.24 51.97
N PHE A 689 61.84 27.36 51.71
CA PHE A 689 62.90 26.64 52.40
C PHE A 689 63.52 27.50 53.51
N SER A 690 63.71 26.93 54.70
CA SER A 690 64.32 27.60 55.87
C SER A 690 65.31 26.65 56.58
N PRO A 691 66.56 26.54 56.10
CA PRO A 691 67.54 25.64 56.67
C PRO A 691 67.94 26.02 58.10
N VAL A 692 67.86 25.04 59.01
CA VAL A 692 68.32 25.14 60.41
C VAL A 692 69.72 24.54 60.62
N ALA A 693 70.31 23.94 59.57
CA ALA A 693 71.63 23.31 59.58
C ALA A 693 72.28 23.40 58.19
N LEU A 694 73.59 23.18 58.12
CA LEU A 694 74.37 23.14 56.87
C LEU A 694 74.16 21.84 56.11
N GLY A 695 74.28 21.89 54.78
CA GLY A 695 74.17 20.73 53.89
C GLY A 695 72.82 20.62 53.18
N SER A 696 72.62 19.56 52.42
CA SER A 696 71.40 19.34 51.64
C SER A 696 70.24 18.87 52.52
N ALA A 697 69.09 19.51 52.34
CA ALA A 697 67.81 19.11 52.91
C ALA A 697 66.90 18.57 51.80
N LEU A 698 66.26 17.44 52.05
CA LEU A 698 65.27 16.83 51.16
C LEU A 698 63.89 16.84 51.83
N SER A 699 62.86 16.92 51.00
CA SER A 699 61.46 16.79 51.39
C SER A 699 60.61 16.25 50.24
N THR A 700 59.40 15.83 50.57
CA THR A 700 58.36 15.45 49.64
C THR A 700 57.12 16.28 49.96
N LEU A 701 56.64 17.04 48.98
CA LEU A 701 55.33 17.66 49.02
C LEU A 701 54.30 16.56 48.69
N LEU A 702 53.37 16.33 49.60
CA LEU A 702 52.38 15.26 49.54
C LEU A 702 50.97 15.86 49.41
N VAL A 703 50.18 15.31 48.47
CA VAL A 703 48.77 15.65 48.26
C VAL A 703 47.94 14.38 48.39
N PHE A 704 47.13 14.29 49.43
CA PHE A 704 46.17 13.20 49.63
C PHE A 704 44.85 13.57 48.93
N SER A 705 44.38 12.71 48.03
CA SER A 705 43.17 12.93 47.24
C SER A 705 42.34 11.66 46.99
N ASN A 706 41.19 11.83 46.32
CA ASN A 706 40.36 10.73 45.79
C ASN A 706 40.84 10.15 44.44
N ALA A 707 41.96 10.62 43.87
CA ALA A 707 42.51 10.09 42.63
C ALA A 707 43.35 8.82 42.86
N ALA A 708 43.38 7.93 41.88
CA ALA A 708 44.22 6.73 41.90
C ALA A 708 45.71 7.13 41.96
N GLY A 709 46.48 6.50 42.85
CA GLY A 709 47.88 6.87 43.13
C GLY A 709 48.07 7.87 44.30
N SER A 710 46.99 8.25 44.99
CA SER A 710 47.05 9.03 46.24
C SER A 710 47.78 8.26 47.36
N PRO A 711 48.67 8.90 48.15
CA PRO A 711 49.10 10.29 48.08
C PRO A 711 50.07 10.57 46.91
N HIS A 712 49.82 11.66 46.21
CA HIS A 712 50.65 12.12 45.10
C HIS A 712 51.84 12.92 45.64
N ALA A 713 53.03 12.74 45.04
CA ALA A 713 54.28 13.24 45.58
C ALA A 713 55.03 14.15 44.58
N VAL A 714 55.62 15.24 45.09
CA VAL A 714 56.60 16.08 44.38
C VAL A 714 57.89 16.12 45.21
N SER A 715 59.03 15.85 44.55
CA SER A 715 60.35 15.88 45.19
C SER A 715 60.82 17.32 45.38
N VAL A 716 61.31 17.64 46.58
CA VAL A 716 61.75 18.99 46.96
C VAL A 716 63.14 18.91 47.58
N SER A 717 64.04 19.80 47.16
CA SER A 717 65.42 19.85 47.67
C SER A 717 65.92 21.28 47.82
N GLY A 718 66.91 21.49 48.69
CA GLY A 718 67.60 22.77 48.87
C GLY A 718 68.85 22.57 49.74
N THR A 719 69.78 23.53 49.72
CA THR A 719 71.04 23.40 50.47
C THR A 719 71.22 24.56 51.45
N GLY A 720 71.42 24.24 52.73
CA GLY A 720 71.80 25.19 53.77
C GLY A 720 73.29 25.53 53.68
N VAL A 721 73.60 26.81 53.48
CA VAL A 721 74.99 27.32 53.38
C VAL A 721 75.35 28.28 54.53
N PRO A 722 76.65 28.49 54.82
CA PRO A 722 77.07 29.40 55.88
C PRO A 722 76.69 30.86 55.60
N LEU A 723 76.45 31.62 56.67
CA LEU A 723 76.45 33.08 56.61
C LEU A 723 77.87 33.58 56.24
N GLY A 724 77.94 34.62 55.41
CA GLY A 724 79.21 35.17 54.93
C GLY A 724 79.97 35.96 56.02
N VAL A 725 81.29 35.77 56.09
CA VAL A 725 82.19 36.58 56.92
C VAL A 725 82.21 38.03 56.39
N PRO A 726 82.29 39.07 57.24
CA PRO A 726 82.44 40.46 56.77
C PRO A 726 83.77 40.67 56.06
N VAL A 727 83.77 41.40 54.94
CA VAL A 727 85.02 41.86 54.30
C VAL A 727 85.05 43.38 54.37
N CYS A 728 86.03 43.92 55.09
CA CYS A 728 86.16 45.35 55.35
C CYS A 728 87.31 45.96 54.55
N THR A 729 87.04 47.04 53.81
CA THR A 729 88.05 47.93 53.23
C THR A 729 88.16 49.21 54.05
N LEU A 730 89.36 49.79 54.07
CA LEU A 730 89.71 50.91 54.95
C LEU A 730 90.45 51.97 54.13
N THR A 731 90.00 53.23 54.18
CA THR A 731 90.55 54.32 53.36
C THR A 731 90.90 55.52 54.22
N ALA A 732 92.14 56.03 54.08
CA ALA A 732 92.60 57.24 54.74
C ALA A 732 92.38 58.47 53.84
N ASN A 733 91.73 59.52 54.36
CA ASN A 733 91.52 60.76 53.62
C ASN A 733 92.84 61.50 53.31
N HIS A 734 93.83 61.37 54.22
CA HIS A 734 95.22 61.78 53.98
C HIS A 734 96.18 60.65 54.36
N THR A 735 97.03 60.24 53.42
CA THR A 735 98.08 59.21 53.62
C THR A 735 99.40 59.80 54.11
N THR A 736 99.57 61.13 54.05
CA THR A 736 100.69 61.86 54.64
C THR A 736 100.20 63.05 55.46
N VAL A 737 100.87 63.32 56.57
CA VAL A 737 100.57 64.45 57.47
C VAL A 737 101.85 65.09 58.00
N ALA A 738 101.77 66.39 58.30
CA ALA A 738 102.80 67.12 59.01
C ALA A 738 102.89 66.67 60.48
N PRO A 739 103.99 66.93 61.19
CA PRO A 739 104.09 66.67 62.64
C PRO A 739 102.91 67.26 63.42
N ASN A 740 102.32 66.45 64.30
CA ASN A 740 101.10 66.75 65.07
C ASN A 740 99.79 66.90 64.23
N GLY A 741 99.77 66.40 63.00
CA GLY A 741 98.56 66.29 62.19
C GLY A 741 97.68 65.06 62.51
N SER A 742 96.45 65.07 62.00
CA SER A 742 95.48 63.98 62.10
C SER A 742 94.91 63.61 60.73
N SER A 743 94.60 62.33 60.53
CA SER A 743 93.91 61.83 59.32
C SER A 743 92.61 61.13 59.71
N THR A 744 91.60 61.17 58.85
CA THR A 744 90.34 60.44 59.08
C THR A 744 90.31 59.19 58.22
N LEU A 745 90.01 58.07 58.87
CA LEU A 745 89.88 56.75 58.29
C LEU A 745 88.40 56.40 58.17
N THR A 746 88.00 55.89 57.01
CA THR A 746 86.64 55.38 56.76
C THR A 746 86.69 53.88 56.47
N ALA A 747 85.77 53.12 57.04
CA ALA A 747 85.64 51.68 56.90
C ALA A 747 84.32 51.32 56.21
N SER A 748 84.40 50.60 55.09
CA SER A 748 83.24 50.02 54.39
C SER A 748 83.33 48.49 54.46
N CYS A 749 82.26 47.82 54.89
CA CYS A 749 82.26 46.37 55.03
C CYS A 749 81.05 45.73 54.33
N THR A 750 81.28 44.65 53.59
CA THR A 750 80.21 43.76 53.12
C THR A 750 79.77 42.80 54.24
N ASN A 751 78.63 42.12 54.04
CA ASN A 751 78.04 41.16 54.99
C ASN A 751 77.78 41.72 56.41
N ALA A 752 77.49 43.02 56.49
CA ALA A 752 76.90 43.74 57.64
C ALA A 752 77.41 43.29 59.04
N PRO A 753 78.63 43.68 59.43
CA PRO A 753 79.18 43.34 60.75
C PRO A 753 78.34 43.94 61.89
N THR A 754 78.13 43.15 62.94
CA THR A 754 77.44 43.56 64.18
C THR A 754 78.32 44.39 65.11
N SER A 755 79.64 44.36 64.92
CA SER A 755 80.61 45.13 65.71
C SER A 755 81.89 45.45 64.93
N TYR A 756 82.51 46.58 65.27
CA TYR A 756 83.76 47.09 64.68
C TYR A 756 84.81 47.27 65.78
N SER A 757 86.07 46.92 65.50
CA SER A 757 87.23 47.27 66.34
C SER A 757 88.34 47.91 65.49
N TRP A 758 89.08 48.86 66.08
CA TRP A 758 90.14 49.62 65.40
C TRP A 758 91.45 49.50 66.18
N THR A 759 92.57 49.40 65.47
CA THR A 759 93.92 49.32 66.04
C THR A 759 94.92 50.17 65.22
N GLY A 760 95.93 50.72 65.90
CA GLY A 760 96.99 51.54 65.28
C GLY A 760 97.29 52.87 66.00
N GLY A 761 96.40 53.35 66.88
CA GLY A 761 96.57 54.59 67.64
C GLY A 761 95.32 54.94 68.46
N THR A 762 95.23 56.15 69.00
CA THR A 762 94.01 56.63 69.68
C THR A 762 92.96 57.06 68.66
N CYS A 763 92.08 56.13 68.30
CA CYS A 763 90.95 56.34 67.39
C CYS A 763 89.67 55.75 67.98
N ALA A 764 88.53 56.38 67.72
CA ALA A 764 87.21 55.84 68.08
C ALA A 764 86.17 56.21 67.01
N GLY A 765 85.31 55.25 66.67
CA GLY A 765 84.28 55.39 65.63
C GLY A 765 83.74 54.03 65.20
N THR A 766 82.60 54.02 64.49
CA THR A 766 82.01 52.79 63.93
C THR A 766 82.46 52.61 62.48
N THR A 767 81.96 53.44 61.57
CA THR A 767 82.28 53.42 60.13
C THR A 767 83.28 54.49 59.71
N ALA A 768 83.56 55.50 60.54
CA ALA A 768 84.66 56.44 60.34
C ALA A 768 85.25 56.88 61.68
N ALA A 769 86.57 57.09 61.73
CA ALA A 769 87.31 57.50 62.92
C ALA A 769 88.46 58.46 62.55
N THR A 770 88.61 59.55 63.28
CA THR A 770 89.75 60.48 63.13
C THR A 770 90.88 60.07 64.08
N CYS A 771 92.08 59.91 63.53
CA CYS A 771 93.27 59.42 64.22
C CYS A 771 94.38 60.48 64.23
N ALA A 772 94.94 60.77 65.39
CA ALA A 772 96.14 61.61 65.54
C ALA A 772 97.41 60.78 65.27
N VAL A 773 98.39 61.33 64.55
CA VAL A 773 99.61 60.61 64.19
C VAL A 773 100.81 61.16 64.94
N THR A 774 101.44 60.31 65.77
CA THR A 774 102.60 60.65 66.58
C THR A 774 103.82 60.99 65.70
N PRO A 775 104.60 62.04 65.99
CA PRO A 775 105.77 62.38 65.20
C PRO A 775 106.82 61.26 65.11
N ALA A 776 107.47 61.17 63.95
CA ALA A 776 108.66 60.38 63.62
C ALA A 776 108.52 58.86 63.34
N VAL A 777 107.31 58.26 63.25
CA VAL A 777 107.15 56.87 62.76
C VAL A 777 105.94 56.72 61.83
N THR A 778 106.10 56.02 60.70
CA THR A 778 104.99 55.58 59.84
C THR A 778 104.07 54.62 60.57
N THR A 779 102.78 54.92 60.62
CA THR A 779 101.80 54.17 61.43
C THR A 779 100.74 53.53 60.55
N THR A 780 100.59 52.21 60.66
CA THR A 780 99.53 51.44 59.98
C THR A 780 98.34 51.26 60.90
N TYR A 781 97.16 51.58 60.40
CA TYR A 781 95.88 51.38 61.08
C TYR A 781 95.12 50.23 60.45
N SER A 782 94.33 49.52 61.26
CA SER A 782 93.42 48.47 60.79
C SER A 782 92.07 48.54 61.49
N VAL A 783 91.06 48.02 60.79
CA VAL A 783 89.69 47.86 61.27
C VAL A 783 89.29 46.41 61.09
N THR A 784 88.57 45.84 62.05
CA THR A 784 88.01 44.49 61.96
C THR A 784 86.50 44.57 62.17
N GLY A 785 85.74 44.12 61.17
CA GLY A 785 84.30 43.89 61.28
C GLY A 785 84.02 42.45 61.68
N THR A 786 83.12 42.26 62.63
CA THR A 786 82.71 40.93 63.14
C THR A 786 81.23 40.71 62.97
N ASN A 787 80.83 39.49 62.57
CA ASN A 787 79.46 38.99 62.67
C ASN A 787 79.49 37.54 63.21
N GLY A 788 78.32 36.89 63.33
CA GLY A 788 78.22 35.53 63.87
C GLY A 788 78.92 34.41 63.07
N ALA A 789 79.45 34.71 61.88
CA ALA A 789 80.23 33.77 61.06
C ALA A 789 81.75 34.01 61.13
N GLY A 790 82.21 35.15 61.63
CA GLY A 790 83.64 35.41 61.81
C GLY A 790 84.05 36.89 61.77
N SER A 791 85.36 37.11 61.69
CA SER A 791 86.01 38.42 61.63
C SER A 791 86.73 38.61 60.29
N GLY A 792 86.57 39.78 59.66
CA GLY A 792 87.40 40.20 58.53
C GLY A 792 87.87 41.64 58.68
N SER A 793 89.06 41.92 58.16
CA SER A 793 89.79 43.16 58.47
C SER A 793 90.37 43.85 57.23
N GLY A 794 90.37 45.18 57.26
CA GLY A 794 91.08 46.03 56.31
C GLY A 794 92.16 46.87 57.01
N SER A 795 93.11 47.41 56.25
CA SER A 795 94.19 48.27 56.79
C SER A 795 94.58 49.40 55.83
N ALA A 796 95.11 50.48 56.39
CA ALA A 796 95.66 51.62 55.66
C ALA A 796 96.83 52.26 56.44
N THR A 797 97.83 52.77 55.72
CA THR A 797 99.06 53.31 56.32
C THR A 797 99.15 54.83 56.17
N VAL A 798 99.60 55.52 57.21
CA VAL A 798 99.79 56.98 57.23
C VAL A 798 101.22 57.32 57.65
N THR A 799 101.90 58.17 56.86
CA THR A 799 103.32 58.50 57.00
C THR A 799 103.53 59.96 57.41
N VAL A 800 104.43 60.22 58.35
CA VAL A 800 104.84 61.58 58.75
C VAL A 800 106.15 61.96 58.06
N ILE A 801 106.21 63.11 57.41
CA ILE A 801 107.42 63.61 56.73
C ILE A 801 108.03 64.76 57.55
N SER A 802 109.33 64.68 57.85
CA SER A 802 110.09 65.75 58.50
C SER A 802 111.01 66.46 57.51
N GLY A 803 110.80 67.76 57.28
CA GLY A 803 111.64 68.58 56.41
C GLY A 803 111.08 70.00 56.24
N THR A 804 111.90 71.02 56.48
CA THR A 804 111.47 72.42 56.54
C THR A 804 111.57 73.16 55.20
N SER A 805 110.62 72.95 54.27
CA SER A 805 110.37 73.92 53.19
C SER A 805 109.01 73.77 52.48
N ARG A 806 108.20 74.83 52.62
CA ARG A 806 107.08 75.35 51.78
C ARG A 806 106.39 74.43 50.75
N ARG A 807 105.08 74.25 50.98
CA ARG A 807 103.93 74.27 50.02
C ARG A 807 104.17 73.86 48.55
N SER A 808 103.43 72.85 48.10
CA SER A 808 102.32 73.04 47.13
C SER A 808 101.42 71.79 47.09
N CYS A 809 100.13 71.99 46.78
CA CYS A 809 99.17 70.90 46.53
C CYS A 809 98.93 70.78 45.02
N PHE A 810 98.58 69.58 44.54
CA PHE A 810 97.34 69.31 43.79
C PHE A 810 97.13 67.78 43.70
N TYR A 811 95.91 67.34 43.36
CA TYR A 811 95.44 65.96 43.61
C TYR A 811 95.36 65.08 42.36
N PHE A 812 95.22 63.77 42.60
CA PHE A 812 95.25 62.68 41.62
C PHE A 812 94.09 62.68 40.61
N CYS A 813 94.34 62.04 39.45
CA CYS A 813 93.30 61.40 38.63
C CYS A 813 93.89 60.22 37.84
N LEU A 814 93.36 59.00 38.03
CA LEU A 814 93.60 57.76 37.28
C LEU A 814 92.29 56.92 37.40
N ILE A 815 91.61 56.39 36.37
CA ILE A 815 91.95 55.99 34.98
C ILE A 815 92.85 54.74 34.97
N ASP A 816 92.56 53.60 34.31
CA ASP A 816 91.50 53.23 33.34
C ASP A 816 90.89 51.83 33.67
N ALA A 817 89.71 51.41 33.18
CA ALA A 817 89.42 50.73 31.90
C ALA A 817 90.28 49.47 31.60
N ALA A 818 89.63 48.31 31.40
CA ALA A 818 89.48 47.61 30.10
C ALA A 818 90.68 46.69 29.77
N THR A 819 90.64 45.72 28.83
CA THR A 819 89.65 45.33 27.79
C THR A 819 88.90 44.02 28.20
N ASP A 820 88.48 43.00 27.41
CA ASP A 820 88.65 42.62 25.99
C ASP A 820 87.50 41.70 25.48
N LEU A 821 87.71 41.01 24.34
CA LEU A 821 86.77 40.28 23.48
C LEU A 821 86.77 38.74 23.74
N ALA A 822 86.00 37.86 23.07
CA ALA A 822 85.37 37.94 21.73
C ALA A 822 84.02 37.20 21.61
N ALA A 823 83.36 37.32 20.45
CA ALA A 823 81.98 36.90 20.21
C ALA A 823 81.72 36.35 18.78
N THR A 824 80.57 35.66 18.63
CA THR A 824 79.84 35.39 17.37
C THR A 824 78.35 35.19 17.72
N SER A 825 77.35 35.52 16.89
CA SER A 825 77.27 36.41 15.72
C SER A 825 75.77 36.62 15.36
N PHE A 826 75.30 37.86 15.16
CA PHE A 826 73.94 38.18 14.70
C PHE A 826 73.92 39.56 14.02
N GLU A 827 73.10 39.73 12.98
CA GLU A 827 72.91 40.96 12.18
C GLU A 827 71.57 40.89 11.41
N PRO A 828 70.98 42.01 10.94
CA PRO A 828 71.04 43.41 11.42
C PRO A 828 69.62 43.82 11.91
N ASP A 829 68.95 44.97 11.69
CA ASP A 829 69.19 46.22 10.95
C ASP A 829 68.24 47.38 11.41
N VAL A 830 68.49 48.60 10.92
CA VAL A 830 67.64 49.83 10.88
C VAL A 830 67.06 50.39 12.19
N GLU A 831 67.94 51.14 12.87
CA GLU A 831 67.77 52.40 13.62
C GLU A 831 66.43 53.18 13.65
N LEU A 832 66.25 53.96 14.72
CA LEU A 832 66.04 55.42 14.58
C LEU A 832 66.50 56.25 15.81
N LEU A 833 67.61 56.97 15.62
CA LEU A 833 68.20 58.15 16.31
C LEU A 833 67.92 58.51 17.80
N ARG A 834 69.02 58.80 18.50
CA ARG A 834 69.11 59.79 19.62
C ARG A 834 69.45 61.19 19.09
N CYS A 835 69.11 62.25 19.84
CA CYS A 835 69.86 63.53 19.91
C CYS A 835 69.62 64.18 21.30
N VAL A 836 70.60 64.26 22.22
CA VAL A 836 71.69 65.27 22.35
C VAL A 836 71.20 66.68 22.80
N TYR A 837 71.43 67.03 24.08
CA TYR A 837 72.26 68.18 24.52
C TYR A 837 72.21 68.39 26.06
N VAL A 838 73.35 68.76 26.66
CA VAL A 838 73.53 69.93 27.57
C VAL A 838 75.01 70.03 27.97
N HIS A 839 75.55 71.25 28.03
CA HIS A 839 76.94 71.52 28.38
C HIS A 839 77.23 71.37 29.88
N LYS A 840 78.44 70.93 30.21
CA LYS A 840 79.09 71.22 31.49
C LYS A 840 79.83 72.56 31.37
N THR A 841 79.67 73.45 32.34
CA THR A 841 80.53 74.64 32.47
C THR A 841 80.75 74.89 33.96
N VAL A 842 81.99 75.20 34.34
CA VAL A 842 82.43 75.24 35.74
C VAL A 842 82.51 76.69 36.21
N SER A 843 82.06 76.94 37.44
CA SER A 843 82.49 78.09 38.25
C SER A 843 82.79 77.61 39.67
N GLU A 844 83.55 78.41 40.41
CA GLU A 844 84.23 77.99 41.64
C GLU A 844 83.37 78.11 42.90
N THR A 845 83.86 77.48 43.98
CA THR A 845 83.43 77.61 45.39
C THR A 845 82.06 77.06 45.85
N ASN A 846 82.09 76.51 47.07
CA ASN A 846 80.99 76.15 47.96
C ASN A 846 80.15 74.90 47.67
N CYS A 847 79.41 74.51 48.71
CA CYS A 847 78.78 73.22 48.95
C CYS A 847 77.65 72.87 47.96
N LEU A 848 77.46 71.58 47.68
CA LEU A 848 76.30 70.83 48.19
C LEU A 848 76.43 69.31 47.91
N SER A 849 75.35 68.56 48.18
CA SER A 849 75.34 67.11 48.40
C SER A 849 74.25 66.37 47.61
N PHE A 850 74.31 65.04 47.69
CA PHE A 850 73.24 64.02 47.53
C PHE A 850 72.97 63.35 46.17
N SER A 851 72.80 62.02 46.30
CA SER A 851 71.99 61.06 45.51
C SER A 851 72.05 61.07 43.98
N ALA A 852 72.43 59.91 43.42
CA ALA A 852 71.93 59.41 42.14
C ALA A 852 71.07 58.16 42.39
N LEU A 853 69.92 58.06 41.73
CA LEU A 853 69.19 56.81 41.55
C LEU A 853 69.78 56.04 40.36
N THR A 854 69.75 54.71 40.44
CA THR A 854 69.60 53.76 39.31
C THR A 854 68.84 52.54 39.84
N HIS A 855 68.18 51.68 39.05
CA HIS A 855 68.03 51.57 37.60
C HIS A 855 66.54 51.49 37.21
N ASP A 856 66.21 51.93 35.99
CA ASP A 856 65.32 51.19 35.08
C ASP A 856 66.22 50.26 34.22
#